data_AF-A0A4Y8S911-F1
#
_entry.id   AF-A0A4Y8S911-F1
#
_cell.length_a   1.000
_cell.length_b   1.000
_cell.length_c   1.000
_cell.angle_alpha   90.00
_cell.angle_beta   90.00
_cell.angle_gamma   90.00
#
_symmetry.space_group_name_H-M   'P 1'
#
loop_
_entity.id
_entity.type
_entity.pdbx_description
1 polymer ?
#
loop_
_entity_poly.entity_id
_entity_poly.type
_entity_poly.pdbx_seq_one_letter_code
_entity_poly.pdbx_strand_id
1 'polypeptide(L)'
;MTESTIAQLTTCYHCGEDCVSTTYKFEEKTFCCQGCESVYRILSENKLCSYYNYNDHPGATRQRIDKRFDYLDEPSIIKELIDYTDNEITTVTLYIPHIHCSSCIWLLEKLNKFNPAVHHCRIDFLKKQLNIKFDNQKLSLKGLVELLYDIGYEPVISLQDVIKKQNGADKDNLVAKIAVAGFCFGNVMLLSFPEYFGLSAYEQSFRHFFGWLNIAFCLPVVFYSGTGYFTSAWQNIRNKVMHIDFPLALGIAVLFGRTVIEILTKSGAGFADTLCGLVFFLLVGKFVQRKTYNHISFERDYRSFFPVAVQVIEGDAEKSVPLANLKVGQRIVIRHSEIIPADAILLKGEALIDFSFVTGESVPVNKTLGEIIYAGGRQTSEAIEMEVVKPVSQSYLTQLWNNEAFTSQQDNRMQTFNEKVSKYFTVVLLVIAFGCLAFWLPTDARRGLAAFTAVLIVACPCALALSTPFTMSAALSIFDRNLFYLKNTAVVEQLARIDTIVFDKTGTITTSGGNNITLNAVLRGHEKQLIYSTCANSNHPLSRMICRYLGSMAKLPVKEYTEMPGKGISAVIGTDNIRLGSGKFVFGHTEEDALSTRVHIMINEEYLGYFTFTQSYRQGLDKVGHLSPPYRLFLVSGDQNHEKKELLNVFEAGQMHFDQSPQQKLGFIQLLQQHRGKVMMVGDGLNDAGALKQSDLGIAVTDNVNNFSPGCDAILDGKSFGKLPAFLQFSKSTVRIIHCSFFISLTYNLIGLSYAVTGSLSPLIAAILMPVSTVTIISFTTIATHMAARRRGLQ
;
A
#
# COMPACT_ATOMS: atom_id res chain seq x y z
N MET A 1 12.81 -33.21 -60.14
CA MET A 1 11.53 -32.75 -59.55
C MET A 1 11.50 -33.26 -58.13
N THR A 2 11.88 -32.41 -57.18
CA THR A 2 11.80 -32.67 -55.74
C THR A 2 10.63 -31.85 -55.23
N GLU A 3 9.52 -32.52 -54.88
CA GLU A 3 8.36 -31.89 -54.27
C GLU A 3 8.76 -31.31 -52.91
N SER A 4 8.74 -29.98 -52.81
CA SER A 4 8.82 -29.27 -51.55
C SER A 4 7.50 -29.43 -50.81
N THR A 5 7.46 -30.26 -49.77
CA THR A 5 6.34 -30.34 -48.84
C THR A 5 6.23 -29.00 -48.10
N ILE A 6 5.28 -28.16 -48.50
CA ILE A 6 4.93 -26.95 -47.77
C ILE A 6 4.23 -27.39 -46.49
N ALA A 7 4.97 -27.45 -45.37
CA ALA A 7 4.37 -27.65 -44.06
C ALA A 7 3.54 -26.38 -43.73
N GLN A 8 2.21 -26.50 -43.73
CA GLN A 8 1.33 -25.46 -43.19
C GLN A 8 1.65 -25.29 -41.70
N LEU A 9 2.29 -24.18 -41.34
CA LEU A 9 2.47 -23.75 -39.95
C LEU A 9 1.09 -23.60 -39.33
N THR A 10 0.73 -24.55 -38.46
CA THR A 10 -0.51 -24.51 -37.70
C THR A 10 -0.19 -23.86 -36.36
N THR A 11 -0.81 -22.74 -36.03
CA THR A 11 -0.60 -22.05 -34.75
C THR A 11 -1.41 -22.70 -33.64
N CYS A 12 -0.88 -22.69 -32.41
CA CYS A 12 -1.54 -23.21 -31.24
C CYS A 12 -2.73 -22.33 -30.85
N TYR A 13 -3.90 -22.94 -30.67
CA TYR A 13 -5.12 -22.23 -30.31
C TYR A 13 -5.08 -21.55 -28.93
N HIS A 14 -4.19 -21.99 -28.02
CA HIS A 14 -4.11 -21.44 -26.66
C HIS A 14 -3.01 -20.41 -26.45
N CYS A 15 -1.79 -20.68 -26.93
CA CYS A 15 -0.63 -19.80 -26.71
C CYS A 15 -0.21 -18.99 -27.94
N GLY A 16 -0.71 -19.31 -29.14
CA GLY A 16 -0.37 -18.62 -30.39
C GLY A 16 0.94 -19.03 -31.05
N GLU A 17 1.73 -19.94 -30.45
CA GLU A 17 3.01 -20.42 -31.03
C GLU A 17 2.82 -21.40 -32.19
N ASP A 18 3.84 -21.53 -33.03
CA ASP A 18 3.86 -22.50 -34.13
C ASP A 18 3.91 -23.95 -33.62
N CYS A 19 2.93 -24.77 -34.02
CA CYS A 19 2.94 -26.20 -33.73
C CYS A 19 3.95 -26.89 -34.66
N VAL A 20 5.17 -27.10 -34.16
CA VAL A 20 6.23 -27.81 -34.90
C VAL A 20 5.87 -29.30 -35.14
N SER A 21 4.97 -29.86 -34.32
CA SER A 21 4.37 -31.19 -34.51
C SER A 21 2.84 -31.16 -34.29
N THR A 22 2.06 -31.84 -35.14
CA THR A 22 0.59 -31.88 -35.06
C THR A 22 0.04 -32.89 -34.03
N THR A 23 0.81 -33.20 -32.98
CA THR A 23 0.57 -34.35 -32.09
C THR A 23 -0.59 -34.16 -31.12
N TYR A 24 -0.93 -32.92 -30.76
CA TYR A 24 -1.97 -32.61 -29.77
C TYR A 24 -3.16 -31.92 -30.44
N LYS A 25 -4.29 -32.65 -30.56
CA LYS A 25 -5.53 -32.17 -31.19
C LYS A 25 -6.75 -32.49 -30.33
N PHE A 26 -7.62 -31.50 -30.13
CA PHE A 26 -8.88 -31.64 -29.40
C PHE A 26 -9.94 -30.70 -30.00
N GLU A 27 -11.16 -31.19 -30.27
CA GLU A 27 -12.26 -30.42 -30.89
C GLU A 27 -11.85 -29.61 -32.14
N GLU A 28 -11.13 -30.23 -33.09
CA GLU A 28 -10.60 -29.59 -34.32
C GLU A 28 -9.58 -28.45 -34.09
N LYS A 29 -9.13 -28.24 -32.84
CA LYS A 29 -8.05 -27.29 -32.50
C LYS A 29 -6.72 -28.00 -32.32
N THR A 30 -5.63 -27.32 -32.68
CA THR A 30 -4.24 -27.79 -32.56
C THR A 30 -3.52 -27.09 -31.40
N PHE A 31 -2.68 -27.84 -30.68
CA PHE A 31 -1.93 -27.34 -29.51
C PHE A 31 -0.44 -27.66 -29.61
N CYS A 32 0.42 -26.74 -29.12
CA CYS A 32 1.87 -26.93 -29.14
C CYS A 32 2.35 -27.96 -28.11
N CYS A 33 1.60 -28.18 -27.03
CA CYS A 33 1.94 -29.12 -25.98
C CYS A 33 0.69 -29.67 -25.26
N GLN A 34 0.87 -30.76 -24.51
CA GLN A 34 -0.17 -31.37 -23.67
C GLN A 34 -0.75 -30.40 -22.62
N GLY A 35 0.04 -29.43 -22.14
CA GLY A 35 -0.43 -28.40 -21.20
C GLY A 35 -1.49 -27.49 -21.82
N CYS A 36 -1.20 -26.93 -23.00
CA CYS A 36 -2.14 -26.09 -23.75
C CYS A 36 -3.43 -26.84 -24.11
N GLU A 37 -3.31 -28.11 -24.51
CA GLU A 37 -4.47 -28.98 -24.77
C GLU A 37 -5.29 -29.21 -23.50
N SER A 38 -4.64 -29.50 -22.38
CA SER A 38 -5.30 -29.78 -21.10
C SER A 38 -6.05 -28.56 -20.57
N VAL A 39 -5.45 -27.36 -20.66
CA VAL A 39 -6.11 -26.11 -20.28
C VAL A 39 -7.36 -25.86 -21.13
N TYR A 40 -7.24 -26.00 -22.46
CA TYR A 40 -8.39 -25.82 -23.35
C TYR A 40 -9.50 -26.85 -23.08
N ARG A 41 -9.16 -28.13 -22.96
CA ARG A 41 -10.11 -29.21 -22.66
C ARG A 41 -10.87 -28.95 -21.37
N ILE A 42 -10.14 -28.59 -20.32
CA ILE A 42 -10.69 -28.31 -19.00
C ILE A 42 -11.65 -27.10 -19.04
N LEU A 43 -11.31 -26.04 -19.79
CA LEU A 43 -12.20 -24.88 -19.98
C LEU A 43 -13.42 -25.21 -20.85
N SER A 44 -13.27 -25.99 -21.92
CA SER A 44 -14.33 -26.38 -22.85
C SER A 44 -15.40 -27.25 -22.18
N GLU A 45 -14.98 -28.31 -21.47
CA GLU A 45 -15.87 -29.20 -20.73
C GLU A 45 -16.73 -28.48 -19.68
N ASN A 46 -16.30 -27.31 -19.21
CA ASN A 46 -16.98 -26.53 -18.17
C ASN A 46 -17.67 -25.27 -18.70
N LYS A 47 -17.84 -25.14 -20.02
CA LYS A 47 -18.49 -23.99 -20.68
C LYS A 47 -17.83 -22.63 -20.36
N LEU A 48 -16.52 -22.62 -20.15
CA LEU A 48 -15.72 -21.43 -19.84
C LEU A 48 -14.95 -20.89 -21.06
N CYS A 49 -15.30 -21.31 -22.27
CA CYS A 49 -14.65 -20.87 -23.52
C CYS A 49 -14.68 -19.37 -23.78
N SER A 50 -15.57 -18.62 -23.10
CA SER A 50 -15.56 -17.14 -23.12
C SER A 50 -14.20 -16.57 -22.73
N TYR A 51 -13.37 -17.33 -22.00
CA TYR A 51 -11.97 -17.01 -21.71
C TYR A 51 -11.17 -16.57 -22.94
N TYR A 52 -11.35 -17.24 -24.08
CA TYR A 52 -10.63 -16.95 -25.32
C TYR A 52 -11.16 -15.72 -26.07
N ASN A 53 -12.27 -15.13 -25.62
CA ASN A 53 -12.80 -13.89 -26.20
C ASN A 53 -12.18 -12.64 -25.56
N TYR A 54 -11.52 -12.78 -24.41
CA TYR A 54 -10.96 -11.66 -23.65
C TYR A 54 -9.49 -11.36 -23.99
N ASN A 55 -8.77 -12.34 -24.58
CA ASN A 55 -7.38 -12.23 -25.02
C ASN A 55 -7.15 -13.18 -26.19
N ASP A 56 -6.45 -12.73 -27.25
CA ASP A 56 -6.19 -13.55 -28.44
C ASP A 56 -5.25 -14.74 -28.18
N HIS A 57 -4.30 -14.61 -27.24
CA HIS A 57 -3.32 -15.65 -26.87
C HIS A 57 -3.11 -15.72 -25.35
N PRO A 58 -4.08 -16.25 -24.59
CA PRO A 58 -4.03 -16.20 -23.12
C PRO A 58 -2.97 -17.11 -22.50
N GLY A 59 -2.35 -18.02 -23.28
CA GLY A 59 -1.37 -18.99 -22.81
C GLY A 59 0.07 -18.75 -23.29
N ALA A 60 0.45 -17.54 -23.71
CA ALA A 60 1.80 -17.23 -24.22
C ALA A 60 2.89 -17.83 -23.31
N THR A 61 3.48 -18.94 -23.75
CA THR A 61 4.42 -19.72 -22.95
C THR A 61 5.81 -19.11 -23.13
N ARG A 62 6.58 -19.06 -22.05
CA ARG A 62 7.99 -18.65 -22.06
C ARG A 62 8.84 -19.89 -21.75
N GLN A 63 10.09 -19.90 -22.25
CA GLN A 63 10.94 -21.10 -22.35
C GLN A 63 10.97 -21.99 -21.09
N ARG A 64 10.94 -23.30 -21.32
CA ARG A 64 10.68 -24.41 -20.35
C ARG A 64 11.76 -24.70 -19.31
N ILE A 65 12.90 -24.02 -19.32
CA ILE A 65 13.99 -24.27 -18.36
C ILE A 65 14.50 -22.91 -17.88
N ASP A 66 13.79 -22.34 -16.92
CA ASP A 66 14.24 -21.13 -16.25
C ASP A 66 14.93 -21.52 -14.93
N LYS A 67 16.26 -21.43 -14.88
CA LYS A 67 17.07 -21.65 -13.66
C LYS A 67 16.75 -20.64 -12.55
N ARG A 68 15.90 -19.66 -12.82
CA ARG A 68 15.45 -18.65 -11.87
C ARG A 68 14.73 -19.22 -10.65
N PHE A 69 14.15 -20.44 -10.71
CA PHE A 69 13.50 -21.08 -9.57
C PHE A 69 14.41 -21.99 -8.73
N ASP A 70 15.69 -22.13 -9.06
CA ASP A 70 16.64 -23.02 -8.36
C ASP A 70 16.79 -22.69 -6.87
N TYR A 71 16.49 -21.45 -6.47
CA TYR A 71 16.48 -21.06 -5.04
C TYR A 71 15.40 -21.79 -4.22
N LEU A 72 14.38 -22.36 -4.86
CA LEU A 72 13.35 -23.16 -4.20
C LEU A 72 13.79 -24.60 -3.92
N ASP A 73 15.03 -24.97 -4.27
CA ASP A 73 15.67 -26.23 -3.84
C ASP A 73 16.46 -26.06 -2.53
N GLU A 74 16.72 -24.82 -2.09
CA GLU A 74 17.51 -24.52 -0.90
C GLU A 74 16.66 -24.70 0.39
N PRO A 75 17.03 -25.61 1.31
CA PRO A 75 16.19 -25.97 2.47
C PRO A 75 15.88 -24.80 3.41
N SER A 76 16.81 -23.85 3.52
CA SER A 76 16.63 -22.65 4.36
C SER A 76 15.48 -21.77 3.86
N ILE A 77 15.39 -21.57 2.53
CA ILE A 77 14.33 -20.78 1.89
C ILE A 77 12.99 -21.52 1.93
N ILE A 78 12.99 -22.82 1.63
CA ILE A 78 11.79 -23.67 1.64
C ILE A 78 11.09 -23.60 3.01
N LYS A 79 11.86 -23.69 4.10
CA LYS A 79 11.34 -23.67 5.47
C LYS A 79 10.63 -22.35 5.83
N GLU A 80 11.10 -21.24 5.27
CA GLU A 80 10.52 -19.92 5.53
C GLU A 80 9.25 -19.66 4.71
N LEU A 81 9.16 -20.24 3.51
CA LEU A 81 8.00 -20.10 2.61
C LEU A 81 6.82 -21.03 2.95
N ILE A 82 7.11 -22.23 3.47
CA ILE A 82 6.07 -23.22 3.80
C ILE A 82 5.27 -22.75 5.01
N ASP A 83 3.94 -22.82 4.95
CA ASP A 83 3.06 -22.56 6.10
C ASP A 83 3.16 -23.68 7.16
N TYR A 84 3.09 -24.92 6.67
CA TYR A 84 3.12 -26.17 7.44
C TYR A 84 3.68 -27.31 6.59
N THR A 85 4.50 -28.19 7.16
CA THR A 85 4.92 -29.45 6.52
C THR A 85 4.85 -30.59 7.54
N ASP A 86 4.40 -31.74 7.06
CA ASP A 86 4.49 -33.04 7.74
C ASP A 86 5.29 -34.03 6.84
N ASN A 87 5.35 -35.31 7.21
CA ASN A 87 6.08 -36.36 6.50
C ASN A 87 5.59 -36.64 5.06
N GLU A 88 4.34 -36.32 4.76
CA GLU A 88 3.74 -36.53 3.42
C GLU A 88 3.16 -35.26 2.81
N ILE A 89 2.70 -34.28 3.61
CA ILE A 89 1.93 -33.13 3.10
C ILE A 89 2.63 -31.82 3.44
N THR A 90 2.82 -30.99 2.44
CA THR A 90 3.24 -29.60 2.58
C THR A 90 2.10 -28.64 2.22
N THR A 91 1.92 -27.61 3.04
CA THR A 91 0.99 -26.50 2.80
C THR A 91 1.77 -25.21 2.56
N VAL A 92 1.45 -24.51 1.48
CA VAL A 92 2.06 -23.22 1.13
C VAL A 92 0.99 -22.25 0.67
N THR A 93 1.16 -20.96 0.98
CA THR A 93 0.32 -19.87 0.49
C THR A 93 1.16 -18.94 -0.37
N LEU A 94 0.81 -18.86 -1.66
CA LEU A 94 1.55 -18.08 -2.65
C LEU A 94 0.70 -16.91 -3.15
N TYR A 95 1.32 -15.75 -3.35
CA TYR A 95 0.65 -14.58 -3.94
C TYR A 95 0.75 -14.63 -5.47
N ILE A 96 -0.39 -14.50 -6.16
CA ILE A 96 -0.50 -14.61 -7.62
C ILE A 96 -1.14 -13.33 -8.17
N PRO A 97 -0.37 -12.35 -8.67
CA PRO A 97 -0.90 -11.05 -9.09
C PRO A 97 -1.88 -11.14 -10.27
N HIS A 98 -1.75 -12.19 -11.09
CA HIS A 98 -2.51 -12.41 -12.32
C HIS A 98 -3.94 -12.96 -12.13
N ILE A 99 -4.42 -13.11 -10.89
CA ILE A 99 -5.81 -13.48 -10.62
C ILE A 99 -6.72 -12.26 -10.87
N HIS A 100 -7.58 -12.34 -11.90
CA HIS A 100 -8.44 -11.22 -12.31
C HIS A 100 -9.90 -11.59 -12.60
N CYS A 101 -10.23 -12.86 -12.85
CA CYS A 101 -11.59 -13.28 -13.18
C CYS A 101 -11.99 -14.61 -12.53
N SER A 102 -13.27 -14.97 -12.63
CA SER A 102 -13.81 -16.24 -12.12
C SER A 102 -13.19 -17.47 -12.78
N SER A 103 -12.74 -17.37 -14.03
CA SER A 103 -12.03 -18.45 -14.72
C SER A 103 -10.65 -18.71 -14.12
N CYS A 104 -9.93 -17.67 -13.68
CA CYS A 104 -8.66 -17.81 -12.94
C CYS A 104 -8.89 -18.61 -11.65
N ILE A 105 -9.97 -18.28 -10.93
CA ILE A 105 -10.31 -18.94 -9.65
C ILE A 105 -10.52 -20.43 -9.90
N TRP A 106 -11.39 -20.75 -10.86
CA TRP A 106 -11.76 -22.13 -11.10
C TRP A 106 -10.59 -22.97 -11.63
N LEU A 107 -9.75 -22.42 -12.51
CA LEU A 107 -8.58 -23.12 -13.05
C LEU A 107 -7.58 -23.48 -11.94
N LEU A 108 -7.21 -22.50 -11.11
CA LEU A 108 -6.25 -22.67 -10.03
C LEU A 108 -6.77 -23.57 -8.88
N GLU A 109 -8.07 -23.55 -8.60
CA GLU A 109 -8.69 -24.50 -7.65
C GLU A 109 -8.74 -25.95 -8.19
N LYS A 110 -8.51 -26.13 -9.49
CA LYS A 110 -8.43 -27.44 -10.17
C LYS A 110 -7.01 -27.87 -10.51
N LEU A 111 -6.00 -27.30 -9.85
CA LEU A 111 -4.60 -27.74 -9.97
C LEU A 111 -4.38 -29.24 -9.75
N ASN A 112 -5.22 -29.88 -8.93
CA ASN A 112 -5.21 -31.33 -8.72
C ASN A 112 -5.51 -32.16 -9.99
N LYS A 113 -6.19 -31.57 -10.99
CA LYS A 113 -6.38 -32.20 -12.30
C LYS A 113 -5.13 -32.12 -13.18
N PHE A 114 -4.27 -31.12 -12.97
CA PHE A 114 -3.03 -30.94 -13.70
C PHE A 114 -1.89 -31.76 -13.10
N ASN A 115 -1.83 -31.85 -11.77
CA ASN A 115 -0.88 -32.71 -11.07
C ASN A 115 -1.57 -33.44 -9.90
N PRO A 116 -1.65 -34.79 -9.91
CA PRO A 116 -2.32 -35.55 -8.87
C PRO A 116 -1.63 -35.49 -7.50
N ALA A 117 -0.39 -35.01 -7.41
CA ALA A 117 0.29 -34.74 -6.15
C ALA A 117 -0.32 -33.54 -5.40
N VAL A 118 -1.10 -32.69 -6.07
CA VAL A 118 -1.82 -31.58 -5.43
C VAL A 118 -3.14 -32.10 -4.90
N HIS A 119 -3.34 -32.08 -3.58
CA HIS A 119 -4.56 -32.58 -2.94
C HIS A 119 -5.67 -31.53 -2.88
N HIS A 120 -5.31 -30.28 -2.56
CA HIS A 120 -6.29 -29.23 -2.32
C HIS A 120 -5.71 -27.86 -2.66
N CYS A 121 -6.47 -27.08 -3.43
CA CYS A 121 -6.18 -25.69 -3.77
C CYS A 121 -7.37 -24.80 -3.45
N ARG A 122 -7.13 -23.66 -2.82
CA ARG A 122 -8.17 -22.67 -2.53
C ARG A 122 -7.65 -21.25 -2.69
N ILE A 123 -8.47 -20.38 -3.26
CA ILE A 123 -8.08 -19.01 -3.58
C ILE A 123 -8.79 -18.02 -2.67
N ASP A 124 -8.01 -17.08 -2.13
CA ASP A 124 -8.52 -15.82 -1.59
C ASP A 124 -8.41 -14.76 -2.70
N PHE A 125 -9.52 -14.54 -3.42
CA PHE A 125 -9.56 -13.65 -4.59
C PHE A 125 -9.22 -12.20 -4.22
N LEU A 126 -9.68 -11.72 -3.05
CA LEU A 126 -9.45 -10.35 -2.61
C LEU A 126 -7.97 -10.09 -2.31
N LYS A 127 -7.28 -11.09 -1.76
CA LYS A 127 -5.83 -11.01 -1.47
C LYS A 127 -4.96 -11.50 -2.62
N LYS A 128 -5.56 -12.07 -3.66
CA LYS A 128 -4.88 -12.81 -4.73
C LYS A 128 -3.89 -13.85 -4.21
N GLN A 129 -4.30 -14.59 -3.17
CA GLN A 129 -3.49 -15.64 -2.55
C GLN A 129 -4.06 -17.01 -2.88
N LEU A 130 -3.17 -17.94 -3.25
CA LEU A 130 -3.49 -19.34 -3.50
C LEU A 130 -2.89 -20.20 -2.39
N ASN A 131 -3.75 -20.86 -1.62
CA ASN A 131 -3.36 -21.83 -0.61
C ASN A 131 -3.38 -23.24 -1.23
N ILE A 132 -2.24 -23.93 -1.17
CA ILE A 132 -2.01 -25.22 -1.82
C ILE A 132 -1.58 -26.24 -0.78
N LYS A 133 -2.18 -27.42 -0.83
CA LYS A 133 -1.72 -28.62 -0.12
C LYS A 133 -1.29 -29.68 -1.13
N PHE A 134 -0.06 -30.12 -1.05
CA PHE A 134 0.52 -31.10 -1.97
C PHE A 134 1.36 -32.15 -1.25
N ASP A 135 1.51 -33.30 -1.90
CA ASP A 135 2.35 -34.42 -1.47
C ASP A 135 3.82 -34.09 -1.74
N ASN A 136 4.59 -33.93 -0.66
CA ASN A 136 5.99 -33.49 -0.74
C ASN A 136 6.98 -34.59 -1.11
N GLN A 137 6.54 -35.85 -1.20
CA GLN A 137 7.35 -36.95 -1.72
C GLN A 137 7.24 -37.07 -3.25
N LYS A 138 6.15 -36.57 -3.83
CA LYS A 138 5.87 -36.65 -5.28
C LYS A 138 6.10 -35.33 -6.02
N LEU A 139 6.00 -34.19 -5.34
CA LEU A 139 6.16 -32.87 -5.94
C LEU A 139 6.98 -31.98 -5.01
N SER A 140 8.06 -31.38 -5.52
CA SER A 140 8.85 -30.39 -4.78
C SER A 140 8.18 -29.00 -4.83
N LEU A 141 8.54 -28.10 -3.92
CA LEU A 141 8.06 -26.71 -3.94
C LEU A 141 8.43 -26.00 -5.26
N LYS A 142 9.65 -26.23 -5.75
CA LYS A 142 10.09 -25.77 -7.08
C LYS A 142 9.17 -26.29 -8.18
N GLY A 143 8.93 -27.60 -8.23
CA GLY A 143 8.06 -28.20 -9.23
C GLY A 143 6.61 -27.68 -9.17
N LEU A 144 6.13 -27.30 -7.98
CA LEU A 144 4.83 -26.64 -7.84
C LEU A 144 4.82 -25.22 -8.44
N VAL A 145 5.87 -24.44 -8.24
CA VAL A 145 6.00 -23.09 -8.80
C VAL A 145 6.17 -23.14 -10.31
N GLU A 146 6.96 -24.08 -10.81
CA GLU A 146 7.09 -24.35 -12.26
C GLU A 146 5.74 -24.74 -12.87
N LEU A 147 4.95 -25.60 -12.19
CA LEU A 147 3.60 -25.95 -12.62
C LEU A 147 2.69 -24.70 -12.72
N LEU A 148 2.76 -23.80 -11.73
CA LEU A 148 2.00 -22.55 -11.73
C LEU A 148 2.43 -21.60 -12.84
N TYR A 149 3.74 -21.54 -13.10
CA TYR A 149 4.32 -20.77 -14.19
C TYR A 149 3.86 -21.29 -15.55
N ASP A 150 3.88 -22.61 -15.75
CA ASP A 150 3.46 -23.28 -17.00
C ASP A 150 2.00 -23.03 -17.36
N ILE A 151 1.12 -22.88 -16.36
CA ILE A 151 -0.30 -22.54 -16.59
C ILE A 151 -0.55 -21.02 -16.67
N GLY A 152 0.50 -20.19 -16.63
CA GLY A 152 0.44 -18.74 -16.79
C GLY A 152 0.14 -17.94 -15.50
N TYR A 153 0.30 -18.55 -14.32
CA TYR A 153 0.03 -17.94 -13.01
C TYR A 153 1.28 -17.94 -12.12
N GLU A 154 2.35 -17.29 -12.59
CA GLU A 154 3.60 -17.15 -11.84
C GLU A 154 3.34 -16.53 -10.45
N PRO A 155 3.72 -17.22 -9.35
CA PRO A 155 3.65 -16.65 -8.03
C PRO A 155 4.81 -15.65 -7.83
N VAL A 156 4.50 -14.49 -7.26
CA VAL A 156 5.55 -13.53 -6.86
C VAL A 156 6.01 -13.90 -5.46
N ILE A 157 7.24 -14.39 -5.35
CA ILE A 157 7.88 -14.75 -4.08
C ILE A 157 8.95 -13.70 -3.76
N SER A 158 8.77 -12.96 -2.67
CA SER A 158 9.66 -11.86 -2.27
C SER A 158 10.31 -12.11 -0.90
N LEU A 159 11.41 -11.40 -0.60
CA LEU A 159 12.04 -11.43 0.74
C LEU A 159 11.08 -11.03 1.87
N GLN A 160 10.04 -10.25 1.56
CA GLN A 160 9.04 -9.88 2.55
C GLN A 160 8.22 -11.08 3.03
N ASP A 161 7.95 -12.05 2.14
CA ASP A 161 7.15 -13.24 2.45
C ASP A 161 7.89 -14.20 3.39
N VAL A 162 9.21 -14.22 3.26
CA VAL A 162 10.17 -14.97 4.07
C VAL A 162 10.29 -14.38 5.49
N ILE A 163 10.40 -13.05 5.60
CA ILE A 163 10.66 -12.36 6.88
C ILE A 163 9.38 -12.14 7.72
N LYS A 164 8.19 -12.03 7.09
CA LYS A 164 6.92 -11.78 7.79
C LYS A 164 6.60 -12.83 8.86
N LYS A 165 7.09 -14.07 8.71
CA LYS A 165 6.90 -15.13 9.70
C LYS A 165 7.62 -14.88 11.03
N GLN A 166 8.68 -14.07 11.05
CA GLN A 166 9.39 -13.72 12.29
C GLN A 166 8.63 -12.68 13.13
N ASN A 167 7.89 -11.77 12.48
CA ASN A 167 6.95 -10.87 13.16
C ASN A 167 5.58 -11.54 13.22
N GLY A 168 5.50 -12.67 13.92
CA GLY A 168 4.22 -13.28 14.25
C GLY A 168 3.35 -12.25 14.95
N ALA A 169 2.38 -11.68 14.22
CA ALA A 169 1.35 -10.85 14.83
C ALA A 169 0.81 -11.65 16.01
N ASP A 170 0.97 -11.12 17.24
CA ASP A 170 0.50 -11.75 18.45
C ASP A 170 -0.88 -12.36 18.16
N LYS A 171 -0.95 -13.69 18.27
CA LYS A 171 -2.19 -14.48 18.21
C LYS A 171 -3.01 -14.13 19.46
N ASP A 172 -3.39 -12.87 19.60
CA ASP A 172 -4.30 -12.41 20.62
C ASP A 172 -5.64 -13.07 20.27
N ASN A 173 -6.04 -14.03 21.08
CA ASN A 173 -7.27 -14.83 20.97
C ASN A 173 -8.52 -13.96 21.23
N LEU A 174 -8.62 -12.80 20.59
CA LEU A 174 -9.68 -11.81 20.79
C LEU A 174 -11.06 -12.40 20.51
N VAL A 175 -11.18 -13.23 19.47
CA VAL A 175 -12.44 -13.92 19.14
C VAL A 175 -12.85 -14.90 20.25
N ALA A 176 -11.90 -15.63 20.83
CA ALA A 176 -12.19 -16.54 21.94
C ALA A 176 -12.63 -15.76 23.19
N LYS A 177 -11.95 -14.65 23.51
CA LYS A 177 -12.34 -13.73 24.59
C LYS A 177 -13.76 -13.17 24.39
N ILE A 178 -14.13 -12.79 23.17
CA ILE A 178 -15.49 -12.33 22.83
C ILE A 178 -16.50 -13.46 23.03
N ALA A 179 -16.19 -14.67 22.58
CA ALA A 179 -17.09 -15.82 22.73
C ALA A 179 -17.36 -16.15 24.20
N VAL A 180 -16.32 -16.17 25.03
CA VAL A 180 -16.45 -16.37 26.49
C VAL A 180 -17.27 -15.25 27.12
N ALA A 181 -16.94 -13.99 26.84
CA ALA A 181 -17.67 -12.85 27.38
C ALA A 181 -19.15 -12.84 26.95
N GLY A 182 -19.45 -13.15 25.70
CA GLY A 182 -20.81 -13.22 25.16
C GLY A 182 -21.62 -14.38 25.75
N PHE A 183 -21.00 -15.55 25.90
CA PHE A 183 -21.63 -16.70 26.55
C PHE A 183 -22.00 -16.38 28.01
N CYS A 184 -21.05 -15.84 28.79
CA CYS A 184 -21.30 -15.47 30.18
C CYS A 184 -22.33 -14.34 30.29
N PHE A 185 -22.26 -13.32 29.44
CA PHE A 185 -23.23 -12.23 29.40
C PHE A 185 -24.66 -12.73 29.14
N GLY A 186 -24.86 -13.55 28.12
CA GLY A 186 -26.19 -14.09 27.79
C GLY A 186 -26.80 -14.90 28.93
N ASN A 187 -26.00 -15.76 29.57
CA ASN A 187 -26.47 -16.56 30.72
C ASN A 187 -26.76 -15.69 31.95
N VAL A 188 -25.87 -14.75 32.28
CA VAL A 188 -26.07 -13.86 33.44
C VAL A 188 -27.30 -12.97 33.25
N MET A 189 -27.54 -12.48 32.03
CA MET A 189 -28.74 -11.69 31.72
C MET A 189 -30.02 -12.51 31.92
N LEU A 190 -30.03 -13.77 31.46
CA LEU A 190 -31.16 -14.68 31.65
C LEU A 190 -31.40 -14.96 33.15
N LEU A 191 -30.33 -15.22 33.91
CA LEU A 191 -30.41 -15.52 35.34
C LEU A 191 -30.79 -14.30 36.20
N SER A 192 -30.51 -13.10 35.71
CA SER A 192 -30.88 -11.84 36.38
C SER A 192 -32.29 -11.35 35.99
N PHE A 193 -32.91 -11.95 34.97
CA PHE A 193 -34.23 -11.57 34.45
C PHE A 193 -35.39 -11.62 35.47
N PRO A 194 -35.49 -12.64 36.36
CA PRO A 194 -36.54 -12.69 37.38
C PRO A 194 -36.53 -11.50 38.34
N GLU A 195 -35.35 -10.92 38.55
CA GLU A 195 -35.13 -9.83 39.51
C GLU A 195 -35.54 -8.45 38.96
N TYR A 196 -35.47 -8.27 37.63
CA TYR A 196 -35.92 -7.04 36.96
C TYR A 196 -37.44 -6.98 36.76
N PHE A 197 -38.10 -8.13 36.51
CA PHE A 197 -39.52 -8.18 36.17
C PHE A 197 -40.42 -8.68 37.31
N GLY A 198 -39.84 -9.06 38.46
CA GLY A 198 -40.58 -9.32 39.69
C GLY A 198 -41.60 -10.46 39.57
N LEU A 199 -41.18 -11.59 39.01
CA LEU A 199 -42.04 -12.77 38.85
C LEU A 199 -41.98 -13.68 40.10
N SER A 200 -43.10 -14.41 40.29
CA SER A 200 -43.61 -15.26 41.39
C SER A 200 -42.77 -15.53 42.67
N ALA A 201 -43.46 -15.72 43.81
CA ALA A 201 -42.87 -16.08 45.11
C ALA A 201 -41.99 -17.36 45.10
N TYR A 202 -42.16 -18.24 44.11
CA TYR A 202 -41.34 -19.45 43.95
C TYR A 202 -39.93 -19.13 43.40
N GLU A 203 -39.80 -18.09 42.59
CA GLU A 203 -38.53 -17.65 42.00
C GLU A 203 -37.62 -16.93 43.02
N GLN A 204 -38.18 -16.33 44.07
CA GLN A 204 -37.41 -15.74 45.17
C GLN A 204 -36.54 -16.77 45.93
N SER A 205 -36.92 -18.05 45.93
CA SER A 205 -36.15 -19.13 46.56
C SER A 205 -34.85 -19.44 45.79
N PHE A 206 -34.85 -19.27 44.46
CA PHE A 206 -33.69 -19.51 43.60
C PHE A 206 -32.76 -18.30 43.44
N ARG A 207 -33.17 -17.12 43.92
CA ARG A 207 -32.38 -15.87 43.82
C ARG A 207 -30.95 -16.02 44.34
N HIS A 208 -30.76 -16.75 45.44
CA HIS A 208 -29.43 -17.01 46.00
C HIS A 208 -28.60 -17.94 45.12
N PHE A 209 -29.22 -18.99 44.58
CA PHE A 209 -28.55 -19.93 43.68
C PHE A 209 -28.11 -19.23 42.38
N PHE A 210 -28.99 -18.40 41.81
CA PHE A 210 -28.66 -17.60 40.63
C PHE A 210 -27.59 -16.53 40.90
N GLY A 211 -27.58 -15.92 42.09
CA GLY A 211 -26.50 -15.01 42.51
C GLY A 211 -25.12 -15.67 42.52
N TRP A 212 -24.99 -16.86 43.12
CA TRP A 212 -23.73 -17.61 43.10
C TRP A 212 -23.31 -18.02 41.69
N LEU A 213 -24.27 -18.43 40.86
CA LEU A 213 -24.02 -18.78 39.47
C LEU A 213 -23.57 -17.56 38.64
N ASN A 214 -24.15 -16.38 38.91
CA ASN A 214 -23.74 -15.11 38.32
C ASN A 214 -22.29 -14.75 38.67
N ILE A 215 -21.87 -14.92 39.95
CA ILE A 215 -20.45 -14.74 40.34
C ILE A 215 -19.55 -15.70 39.55
N ALA A 216 -19.94 -16.98 39.45
CA ALA A 216 -19.18 -17.98 38.73
C ALA A 216 -18.98 -17.61 37.25
N PHE A 217 -20.00 -17.05 36.59
CA PHE A 217 -19.89 -16.54 35.23
C PHE A 217 -19.09 -15.24 35.11
N CYS A 218 -19.05 -14.37 36.13
CA CYS A 218 -18.23 -13.16 36.11
C CYS A 218 -16.72 -13.46 36.16
N LEU A 219 -16.29 -14.53 36.83
CA LEU A 219 -14.88 -14.90 36.96
C LEU A 219 -14.14 -15.02 35.60
N PRO A 220 -14.58 -15.84 34.63
CA PRO A 220 -13.91 -15.93 33.33
C PRO A 220 -14.00 -14.62 32.53
N VAL A 221 -15.04 -13.81 32.75
CA VAL A 221 -15.14 -12.51 32.08
C VAL A 221 -14.09 -11.54 32.59
N VAL A 222 -13.91 -11.41 33.89
CA VAL A 222 -12.94 -10.47 34.49
C VAL A 222 -11.51 -10.93 34.27
N PHE A 223 -11.20 -12.19 34.60
CA PHE A 223 -9.82 -12.67 34.67
C PHE A 223 -9.25 -13.19 33.35
N TYR A 224 -10.09 -13.60 32.39
CA TYR A 224 -9.65 -14.07 31.07
C TYR A 224 -10.01 -13.09 29.94
N SER A 225 -11.25 -12.62 29.89
CA SER A 225 -11.69 -11.71 28.81
C SER A 225 -11.22 -10.27 29.06
N GLY A 226 -11.22 -9.83 30.33
CA GLY A 226 -10.82 -8.49 30.77
C GLY A 226 -9.33 -8.28 30.98
N THR A 227 -8.49 -9.33 30.97
CA THR A 227 -7.05 -9.27 31.32
C THR A 227 -6.30 -8.19 30.55
N GLY A 228 -6.60 -8.01 29.26
CA GLY A 228 -5.94 -7.03 28.41
C GLY A 228 -6.13 -5.58 28.85
N TYR A 229 -7.26 -5.26 29.50
CA TYR A 229 -7.50 -3.91 30.03
C TYR A 229 -6.69 -3.67 31.31
N PHE A 230 -6.60 -4.68 32.19
CA PHE A 230 -5.77 -4.61 33.40
C PHE A 230 -4.28 -4.49 33.08
N THR A 231 -3.77 -5.29 32.13
CA THR A 231 -2.36 -5.23 31.72
C THR A 231 -2.03 -3.89 31.07
N SER A 232 -2.89 -3.41 30.16
CA SER A 232 -2.72 -2.09 29.52
C SER A 232 -2.75 -0.96 30.55
N ALA A 233 -3.72 -0.97 31.47
CA ALA A 233 -3.81 0.04 32.53
C ALA A 233 -2.54 0.06 33.41
N TRP A 234 -2.05 -1.10 33.83
CA TRP A 234 -0.84 -1.21 34.65
C TRP A 234 0.41 -0.71 33.92
N GLN A 235 0.59 -1.12 32.65
CA GLN A 235 1.71 -0.69 31.82
C GLN A 235 1.68 0.83 31.58
N ASN A 236 0.51 1.39 31.27
CA ASN A 236 0.35 2.83 31.02
C ASN A 236 0.66 3.67 32.27
N ILE A 237 0.19 3.25 33.45
CA ILE A 237 0.54 3.90 34.72
C ILE A 237 2.06 3.85 34.96
N ARG A 238 2.68 2.68 34.76
CA ARG A 238 4.13 2.51 34.93
C ARG A 238 4.91 3.43 33.99
N ASN A 239 4.40 3.66 32.79
CA ASN A 239 4.98 4.55 31.78
C ASN A 239 4.57 6.02 31.96
N LYS A 240 3.87 6.38 33.06
CA LYS A 240 3.37 7.74 33.36
C LYS A 240 2.43 8.32 32.29
N VAL A 241 1.72 7.45 31.55
CA VAL A 241 0.71 7.83 30.56
C VAL A 241 -0.68 7.50 31.12
N MET A 242 -1.56 8.50 31.19
CA MET A 242 -2.97 8.29 31.56
C MET A 242 -3.80 8.04 30.30
N HIS A 243 -4.35 6.82 30.19
CA HIS A 243 -5.10 6.33 29.03
C HIS A 243 -6.52 5.87 29.44
N ILE A 244 -7.45 5.74 28.48
CA ILE A 244 -8.86 5.31 28.71
C ILE A 244 -8.94 3.94 29.38
N ASP A 245 -7.91 3.09 29.20
CA ASP A 245 -7.88 1.75 29.78
C ASP A 245 -7.88 1.78 31.31
N PHE A 246 -7.40 2.86 31.94
CA PHE A 246 -7.34 2.96 33.40
C PHE A 246 -8.75 3.09 34.04
N PRO A 247 -9.59 4.07 33.69
CA PRO A 247 -10.98 4.11 34.17
C PRO A 247 -11.75 2.83 33.85
N LEU A 248 -11.48 2.21 32.71
CA LEU A 248 -12.13 0.99 32.27
C LEU A 248 -11.79 -0.22 33.16
N ALA A 249 -10.50 -0.44 33.41
CA ALA A 249 -10.02 -1.48 34.31
C ALA A 249 -10.52 -1.25 35.75
N LEU A 250 -10.54 0.00 36.20
CA LEU A 250 -11.08 0.37 37.52
C LEU A 250 -12.60 0.09 37.58
N GLY A 251 -13.36 0.45 36.56
CA GLY A 251 -14.80 0.17 36.47
C GLY A 251 -15.10 -1.33 36.53
N ILE A 252 -14.35 -2.15 35.80
CA ILE A 252 -14.47 -3.63 35.83
C ILE A 252 -14.19 -4.16 37.25
N ALA A 253 -13.10 -3.71 37.90
CA ALA A 253 -12.74 -4.14 39.24
C ALA A 253 -13.80 -3.76 40.28
N VAL A 254 -14.31 -2.52 40.21
CA VAL A 254 -15.30 -1.98 41.13
C VAL A 254 -16.65 -2.69 40.96
N LEU A 255 -17.09 -2.93 39.72
CA LEU A 255 -18.33 -3.69 39.43
C LEU A 255 -18.25 -5.13 39.92
N PHE A 256 -17.11 -5.80 39.71
CA PHE A 256 -16.90 -7.15 40.21
C PHE A 256 -16.92 -7.19 41.73
N GLY A 257 -16.15 -6.32 42.40
CA GLY A 257 -16.12 -6.24 43.86
C GLY A 257 -17.50 -5.95 44.46
N ARG A 258 -18.24 -4.99 43.89
CA ARG A 258 -19.60 -4.65 44.32
C ARG A 258 -20.56 -5.82 44.14
N THR A 259 -20.51 -6.50 43.00
CA THR A 259 -21.35 -7.68 42.70
C THR A 259 -21.10 -8.80 43.72
N VAL A 260 -19.82 -9.10 44.01
CA VAL A 260 -19.44 -10.10 45.00
C VAL A 260 -19.95 -9.71 46.38
N ILE A 261 -19.74 -8.46 46.81
CA ILE A 261 -20.20 -7.98 48.12
C ILE A 261 -21.72 -8.09 48.23
N GLU A 262 -22.49 -7.55 47.29
CA GLU A 262 -23.95 -7.49 47.39
C GLU A 262 -24.61 -8.87 47.43
N ILE A 263 -24.07 -9.83 46.67
CA ILE A 263 -24.55 -11.22 46.65
C ILE A 263 -24.16 -11.95 47.95
N LEU A 264 -22.94 -11.74 48.46
CA LEU A 264 -22.49 -12.32 49.73
C LEU A 264 -23.25 -11.75 50.94
N THR A 265 -23.49 -10.44 50.96
CA THR A 265 -24.24 -9.75 52.04
C THR A 265 -25.75 -9.86 51.87
N LYS A 266 -26.24 -10.52 50.81
CA LYS A 266 -27.66 -10.70 50.49
C LYS A 266 -28.42 -9.38 50.38
N SER A 267 -27.73 -8.29 50.04
CA SER A 267 -28.30 -6.95 49.99
C SER A 267 -28.88 -6.60 48.63
N GLY A 268 -28.56 -7.37 47.58
CA GLY A 268 -29.07 -7.17 46.23
C GLY A 268 -28.61 -8.23 45.23
N ALA A 269 -29.03 -8.06 43.97
CA ALA A 269 -28.70 -8.93 42.83
C ALA A 269 -27.22 -8.92 42.44
N GLY A 270 -26.49 -7.87 42.83
CA GLY A 270 -25.23 -7.50 42.20
C GLY A 270 -25.43 -6.88 40.81
N PHE A 271 -24.31 -6.58 40.13
CA PHE A 271 -24.27 -5.93 38.81
C PHE A 271 -23.58 -6.84 37.78
N ALA A 272 -23.82 -8.15 37.90
CA ALA A 272 -23.15 -9.17 37.11
C ALA A 272 -23.45 -9.02 35.60
N ASP A 273 -24.71 -8.71 35.26
CA ASP A 273 -25.19 -8.47 33.91
C ASP A 273 -24.49 -7.27 33.26
N THR A 274 -24.40 -6.18 34.01
CA THR A 274 -23.77 -4.93 33.60
C THR A 274 -22.26 -5.12 33.41
N LEU A 275 -21.60 -5.84 34.32
CA LEU A 275 -20.18 -6.19 34.22
C LEU A 275 -19.89 -7.05 32.98
N CYS A 276 -20.64 -8.13 32.80
CA CYS A 276 -20.44 -9.04 31.67
C CYS A 276 -20.75 -8.36 30.32
N GLY A 277 -21.83 -7.58 30.27
CA GLY A 277 -22.21 -6.80 29.11
C GLY A 277 -21.15 -5.75 28.75
N LEU A 278 -20.64 -5.01 29.73
CA LEU A 278 -19.58 -4.02 29.53
C LEU A 278 -18.36 -4.65 28.86
N VAL A 279 -17.79 -5.72 29.44
CA VAL A 279 -16.60 -6.39 28.88
C VAL A 279 -16.87 -6.95 27.48
N PHE A 280 -18.03 -7.56 27.27
CA PHE A 280 -18.42 -8.10 25.97
C PHE A 280 -18.46 -7.02 24.88
N PHE A 281 -19.20 -5.92 25.10
CA PHE A 281 -19.33 -4.84 24.12
C PHE A 281 -18.00 -4.12 23.85
N LEU A 282 -17.14 -3.96 24.86
CA LEU A 282 -15.81 -3.40 24.68
C LEU A 282 -14.93 -4.28 23.77
N LEU A 283 -14.96 -5.60 23.98
CA LEU A 283 -14.20 -6.54 23.14
C LEU A 283 -14.73 -6.60 21.70
N VAL A 284 -16.05 -6.56 21.52
CA VAL A 284 -16.68 -6.43 20.18
C VAL A 284 -16.22 -5.14 19.50
N GLY A 285 -16.22 -4.01 20.22
CA GLY A 285 -15.70 -2.74 19.72
C GLY A 285 -14.24 -2.83 19.28
N LYS A 286 -13.38 -3.46 20.11
CA LYS A 286 -11.96 -3.71 19.79
C LYS A 286 -11.78 -4.61 18.56
N PHE A 287 -12.65 -5.61 18.37
CA PHE A 287 -12.62 -6.47 17.20
C PHE A 287 -12.98 -5.73 15.92
N VAL A 288 -14.04 -4.92 15.94
CA VAL A 288 -14.42 -4.07 14.79
C VAL A 288 -13.28 -3.11 14.47
N GLN A 289 -12.71 -2.43 15.47
CA GLN A 289 -11.57 -1.54 15.29
C GLN A 289 -10.37 -2.23 14.63
N ARG A 290 -9.96 -3.42 15.12
CA ARG A 290 -8.82 -4.17 14.57
C ARG A 290 -9.07 -4.65 13.14
N LYS A 291 -10.29 -5.12 12.85
CA LYS A 291 -10.66 -5.59 11.51
C LYS A 291 -10.63 -4.44 10.49
N THR A 292 -11.08 -3.24 10.89
CA THR A 292 -10.98 -2.04 10.07
C THR A 292 -9.51 -1.62 9.86
N TYR A 293 -8.68 -1.65 10.90
CA TYR A 293 -7.28 -1.22 10.82
C TYR A 293 -6.40 -2.16 9.96
N ASN A 294 -6.53 -3.47 10.17
CA ASN A 294 -5.71 -4.48 9.48
C ASN A 294 -6.05 -4.63 7.99
N HIS A 295 -7.25 -4.22 7.56
CA HIS A 295 -7.59 -4.22 6.13
C HIS A 295 -6.84 -3.10 5.37
N ILE A 296 -6.33 -2.10 6.08
CA ILE A 296 -5.87 -0.82 5.51
C ILE A 296 -4.35 -0.66 5.59
N SER A 297 -3.68 -1.30 6.55
CA SER A 297 -2.23 -1.22 6.69
C SER A 297 -1.51 -2.01 5.59
N PHE A 298 -1.24 -1.36 4.46
CA PHE A 298 -0.38 -1.88 3.41
C PHE A 298 1.07 -1.46 3.71
N GLU A 299 1.75 -2.20 4.59
CA GLU A 299 3.20 -2.08 4.72
C GLU A 299 3.86 -2.91 3.63
N ARG A 300 4.15 -2.29 2.49
CA ARG A 300 5.14 -2.81 1.54
C ARG A 300 6.48 -2.16 1.85
N ASP A 301 7.39 -3.00 2.30
CA ASP A 301 8.78 -2.64 2.57
C ASP A 301 9.57 -2.73 1.26
N TYR A 302 10.67 -2.00 1.11
CA TYR A 302 11.55 -2.11 -0.07
C TYR A 302 12.03 -3.56 -0.32
N ARG A 303 12.03 -4.40 0.72
CA ARG A 303 12.29 -5.84 0.65
C ARG A 303 11.34 -6.60 -0.28
N SER A 304 10.17 -6.07 -0.63
CA SER A 304 9.27 -6.72 -1.61
C SER A 304 9.80 -6.71 -3.04
N PHE A 305 10.82 -5.90 -3.34
CA PHE A 305 11.37 -5.72 -4.69
C PHE A 305 12.68 -6.46 -4.93
N PHE A 306 13.35 -6.91 -3.87
CA PHE A 306 14.57 -7.69 -3.98
C PHE A 306 14.25 -9.19 -4.14
N PRO A 307 15.03 -9.93 -4.95
CA PRO A 307 14.86 -11.37 -5.09
C PRO A 307 15.23 -12.08 -3.77
N VAL A 308 14.64 -13.27 -3.55
CA VAL A 308 14.92 -14.09 -2.35
C VAL A 308 16.36 -14.58 -2.30
N ALA A 309 16.92 -14.87 -3.47
CA ALA A 309 18.27 -15.37 -3.63
C ALA A 309 18.93 -14.77 -4.88
N VAL A 310 20.24 -14.92 -4.95
CA VAL A 310 21.05 -14.55 -6.11
C VAL A 310 21.97 -15.73 -6.47
N GLN A 311 22.26 -15.89 -7.76
CA GLN A 311 23.21 -16.91 -8.20
C GLN A 311 24.64 -16.40 -7.97
N VAL A 312 25.41 -17.15 -7.20
CA VAL A 312 26.82 -16.90 -6.91
C VAL A 312 27.67 -17.92 -7.69
N ILE A 313 28.75 -17.46 -8.31
CA ILE A 313 29.74 -18.32 -8.95
C ILE A 313 30.74 -18.79 -7.88
N GLU A 314 30.72 -20.09 -7.57
CA GLU A 314 31.72 -20.76 -6.73
C GLU A 314 32.51 -21.75 -7.60
N GLY A 315 33.72 -21.37 -8.03
CA GLY A 315 34.50 -22.16 -8.99
C GLY A 315 33.92 -22.06 -10.41
N ASP A 316 33.56 -23.20 -10.99
CA ASP A 316 32.95 -23.32 -12.33
C ASP A 316 31.43 -23.57 -12.28
N ALA A 317 30.84 -23.56 -11.09
CA ALA A 317 29.42 -23.82 -10.87
C ALA A 317 28.70 -22.60 -10.30
N GLU A 318 27.47 -22.39 -10.78
CA GLU A 318 26.54 -21.42 -10.18
C GLU A 318 25.77 -22.09 -9.04
N LYS A 319 25.66 -21.38 -7.92
CA LYS A 319 24.92 -21.80 -6.75
C LYS A 319 24.00 -20.69 -6.27
N SER A 320 22.74 -21.05 -6.01
CA SER A 320 21.76 -20.11 -5.47
C SER A 320 22.06 -19.85 -3.99
N VAL A 321 22.28 -18.59 -3.62
CA VAL A 321 22.55 -18.17 -2.24
C VAL A 321 21.45 -17.21 -1.77
N PRO A 322 20.81 -17.44 -0.60
CA PRO A 322 19.85 -16.51 -0.03
C PRO A 322 20.45 -15.11 0.12
N LEU A 323 19.67 -14.07 -0.17
CA LEU A 323 20.21 -12.71 -0.24
C LEU A 323 20.81 -12.23 1.11
N ALA A 324 20.27 -12.70 2.23
CA ALA A 324 20.79 -12.44 3.58
C ALA A 324 22.21 -12.98 3.80
N ASN A 325 22.61 -14.00 3.04
CA ASN A 325 23.91 -14.66 3.15
C ASN A 325 24.93 -14.15 2.11
N LEU A 326 24.55 -13.20 1.25
CA LEU A 326 25.44 -12.61 0.26
C LEU A 326 26.53 -11.77 0.93
N LYS A 327 27.80 -12.07 0.61
CA LYS A 327 28.98 -11.42 1.19
C LYS A 327 29.75 -10.61 0.15
N VAL A 328 30.46 -9.59 0.64
CA VAL A 328 31.41 -8.82 -0.16
C VAL A 328 32.49 -9.75 -0.73
N GLY A 329 32.86 -9.53 -1.99
CA GLY A 329 33.81 -10.33 -2.75
C GLY A 329 33.21 -11.55 -3.45
N GLN A 330 31.93 -11.86 -3.24
CA GLN A 330 31.26 -12.93 -4.00
C GLN A 330 30.93 -12.44 -5.41
N ARG A 331 31.14 -13.34 -6.39
CA ARG A 331 30.79 -13.10 -7.80
C ARG A 331 29.35 -13.54 -8.03
N ILE A 332 28.52 -12.63 -8.48
CA ILE A 332 27.10 -12.86 -8.77
C ILE A 332 26.84 -12.80 -10.27
N VAL A 333 25.86 -13.58 -10.71
CA VAL A 333 25.32 -13.53 -12.08
C VAL A 333 23.97 -12.85 -12.04
N ILE A 334 23.80 -11.82 -12.86
CA ILE A 334 22.53 -11.11 -13.03
C ILE A 334 22.08 -11.29 -14.48
N ARG A 335 20.93 -11.93 -14.67
CA ARG A 335 20.35 -12.22 -15.98
C ARG A 335 19.44 -11.10 -16.47
N HIS A 336 19.01 -11.23 -17.72
CA HIS A 336 18.01 -10.36 -18.30
C HIS A 336 16.77 -10.24 -17.39
N SER A 337 16.31 -9.00 -17.17
CA SER A 337 15.19 -8.64 -16.31
C SER A 337 15.35 -8.93 -14.80
N GLU A 338 16.54 -9.37 -14.35
CA GLU A 338 16.85 -9.49 -12.93
C GLU A 338 17.28 -8.15 -12.32
N ILE A 339 16.96 -7.97 -11.04
CA ILE A 339 17.33 -6.77 -10.27
C ILE A 339 18.67 -7.04 -9.60
N ILE A 340 19.58 -6.07 -9.71
CA ILE A 340 20.87 -6.08 -9.04
C ILE A 340 20.64 -5.88 -7.54
N PRO A 341 20.97 -6.86 -6.69
CA PRO A 341 20.53 -6.83 -5.30
C PRO A 341 21.49 -6.08 -4.37
N ALA A 342 22.74 -5.86 -4.77
CA ALA A 342 23.79 -5.21 -3.99
C ALA A 342 24.65 -4.32 -4.88
N ASP A 343 25.34 -3.34 -4.29
CA ASP A 343 26.31 -2.54 -5.06
C ASP A 343 27.48 -3.44 -5.46
N ALA A 344 27.71 -3.58 -6.76
CA ALA A 344 28.64 -4.55 -7.31
C ALA A 344 29.40 -3.98 -8.53
N ILE A 345 30.64 -4.42 -8.73
CA ILE A 345 31.48 -4.02 -9.87
C ILE A 345 31.23 -4.96 -11.04
N LEU A 346 31.04 -4.41 -12.23
CA LEU A 346 30.90 -5.20 -13.45
C LEU A 346 32.22 -5.88 -13.83
N LEU A 347 32.21 -7.21 -13.89
CA LEU A 347 33.38 -8.01 -14.30
C LEU A 347 33.30 -8.46 -15.77
N LYS A 348 32.10 -8.75 -16.28
CA LYS A 348 31.91 -9.33 -17.62
C LYS A 348 30.49 -9.10 -18.14
N GLY A 349 30.37 -8.98 -19.47
CA GLY A 349 29.10 -8.84 -20.21
C GLY A 349 28.73 -7.38 -20.52
N GLU A 350 27.81 -7.18 -21.45
CA GLU A 350 27.26 -5.85 -21.75
C GLU A 350 26.17 -5.45 -20.75
N ALA A 351 26.49 -4.52 -19.86
CA ALA A 351 25.55 -4.02 -18.86
C ALA A 351 24.74 -2.84 -19.41
N LEU A 352 23.44 -3.07 -19.61
CA LEU A 352 22.46 -2.07 -20.00
C LEU A 352 21.40 -2.02 -18.90
N ILE A 353 21.57 -1.09 -17.96
CA ILE A 353 20.86 -1.11 -16.68
C ILE A 353 19.70 -0.11 -16.70
N ASP A 354 18.48 -0.64 -16.59
CA ASP A 354 17.30 0.18 -16.33
C ASP A 354 17.24 0.57 -14.85
N PHE A 355 17.46 1.86 -14.59
CA PHE A 355 17.33 2.44 -13.25
C PHE A 355 15.95 3.05 -13.00
N SER A 356 14.93 2.74 -13.80
CA SER A 356 13.55 3.23 -13.62
C SER A 356 13.03 3.01 -12.21
N PHE A 357 13.42 1.91 -11.58
CA PHE A 357 13.05 1.59 -10.21
C PHE A 357 13.65 2.55 -9.16
N VAL A 358 14.83 3.11 -9.43
CA VAL A 358 15.57 3.98 -8.50
C VAL A 358 15.40 5.46 -8.84
N THR A 359 15.42 5.78 -10.14
CA THR A 359 15.49 7.14 -10.68
C THR A 359 14.19 7.59 -11.36
N GLY A 360 13.29 6.65 -11.67
CA GLY A 360 12.05 6.92 -12.42
C GLY A 360 12.24 7.01 -13.92
N GLU A 361 13.48 7.14 -14.39
CA GLU A 361 13.79 7.22 -15.81
C GLU A 361 13.83 5.82 -16.43
N SER A 362 12.97 5.59 -17.43
CA SER A 362 12.83 4.28 -18.09
C SER A 362 13.88 4.01 -19.18
N VAL A 363 14.91 4.84 -19.28
CA VAL A 363 15.96 4.71 -20.28
C VAL A 363 17.14 3.94 -19.66
N PRO A 364 17.45 2.73 -20.17
CA PRO A 364 18.57 1.98 -19.65
C PRO A 364 19.91 2.68 -19.91
N VAL A 365 20.80 2.64 -18.92
CA VAL A 365 22.12 3.27 -18.95
C VAL A 365 23.17 2.20 -19.22
N ASN A 366 24.03 2.44 -20.21
CA ASN A 366 25.19 1.57 -20.47
C ASN A 366 26.25 1.72 -19.37
N LYS A 367 26.80 0.59 -18.93
CA LYS A 367 27.88 0.51 -17.94
C LYS A 367 29.08 -0.22 -18.51
N THR A 368 30.28 0.31 -18.24
CA THR A 368 31.53 -0.26 -18.72
C THR A 368 32.17 -1.19 -17.68
N LEU A 369 33.03 -2.11 -18.14
CA LEU A 369 33.74 -3.05 -17.27
C LEU A 369 34.56 -2.31 -16.21
N GLY A 370 34.49 -2.77 -14.97
CA GLY A 370 35.14 -2.12 -13.82
C GLY A 370 34.32 -1.01 -13.17
N GLU A 371 33.17 -0.59 -13.73
CA GLU A 371 32.28 0.35 -13.05
C GLU A 371 31.48 -0.32 -11.93
N ILE A 372 31.21 0.46 -10.88
CA ILE A 372 30.25 0.10 -9.84
C ILE A 372 28.84 0.33 -10.39
N ILE A 373 28.01 -0.70 -10.31
CA ILE A 373 26.58 -0.63 -10.57
C ILE A 373 25.84 -0.76 -9.23
N TYR A 374 24.97 0.21 -8.97
CA TYR A 374 24.25 0.31 -7.70
C TYR A 374 23.06 -0.66 -7.64
N ALA A 375 22.73 -1.09 -6.42
CA ALA A 375 21.56 -1.92 -6.15
C ALA A 375 20.25 -1.26 -6.65
N GLY A 376 19.30 -2.09 -7.10
CA GLY A 376 17.99 -1.64 -7.60
C GLY A 376 17.93 -1.42 -9.11
N GLY A 377 19.05 -1.39 -9.81
CA GLY A 377 19.08 -1.41 -11.29
C GLY A 377 18.63 -2.76 -11.84
N ARG A 378 17.92 -2.76 -12.97
CA ARG A 378 17.48 -3.98 -13.67
C ARG A 378 18.31 -4.18 -14.94
N GLN A 379 18.91 -5.36 -15.10
CA GLN A 379 19.63 -5.67 -16.34
C GLN A 379 18.65 -5.86 -17.49
N THR A 380 18.87 -5.20 -18.63
CA THR A 380 17.97 -5.28 -19.81
C THR A 380 18.62 -5.91 -21.04
N SER A 381 19.92 -6.20 -20.99
CA SER A 381 20.64 -6.94 -22.04
C SER A 381 20.92 -8.40 -21.59
N GLU A 382 22.00 -9.00 -22.09
CA GLU A 382 22.50 -10.34 -21.76
C GLU A 382 22.92 -10.51 -20.29
N ALA A 383 23.25 -11.73 -19.88
CA ALA A 383 23.69 -11.96 -18.50
C ALA A 383 25.04 -11.28 -18.22
N ILE A 384 25.14 -10.66 -17.05
CA ILE A 384 26.35 -9.99 -16.58
C ILE A 384 26.90 -10.68 -15.34
N GLU A 385 28.23 -10.71 -15.22
CA GLU A 385 28.93 -11.17 -14.02
C GLU A 385 29.45 -9.96 -13.26
N MET A 386 29.22 -9.94 -11.95
CA MET A 386 29.56 -8.81 -11.10
C MET A 386 30.17 -9.26 -9.77
N GLU A 387 31.00 -8.44 -9.14
CA GLU A 387 31.54 -8.71 -7.80
C GLU A 387 30.92 -7.79 -6.76
N VAL A 388 30.38 -8.37 -5.69
CA VAL A 388 29.74 -7.60 -4.61
C VAL A 388 30.77 -6.75 -3.88
N VAL A 389 30.57 -5.43 -3.84
CA VAL A 389 31.47 -4.49 -3.14
C VAL A 389 30.90 -4.07 -1.80
N LYS A 390 29.57 -3.95 -1.70
CA LYS A 390 28.88 -3.63 -0.44
C LYS A 390 27.78 -4.65 -0.16
N PRO A 391 27.58 -5.05 1.10
CA PRO A 391 26.45 -5.89 1.46
C PRO A 391 25.12 -5.16 1.20
N VAL A 392 24.06 -5.92 0.97
CA VAL A 392 22.71 -5.41 0.62
C VAL A 392 22.20 -4.39 1.64
N SER A 393 22.48 -4.60 2.93
CA SER A 393 22.10 -3.69 4.02
C SER A 393 22.80 -2.32 3.98
N GLN A 394 23.92 -2.22 3.25
CA GLN A 394 24.74 -1.02 3.13
C GLN A 394 24.81 -0.48 1.69
N SER A 395 24.01 -1.06 0.77
CA SER A 395 23.94 -0.59 -0.61
C SER A 395 23.37 0.83 -0.68
N TYR A 396 23.69 1.56 -1.76
CA TYR A 396 23.22 2.94 -1.96
C TYR A 396 21.70 3.07 -1.82
N LEU A 397 20.96 2.15 -2.42
CA LEU A 397 19.50 2.07 -2.34
C LEU A 397 19.01 1.86 -0.90
N THR A 398 19.64 0.94 -0.16
CA THR A 398 19.29 0.70 1.25
C THR A 398 19.69 1.88 2.13
N GLN A 399 20.77 2.60 1.84
CA GLN A 399 21.16 3.82 2.57
C GLN A 399 20.20 4.97 2.31
N LEU A 400 19.70 5.15 1.09
CA LEU A 400 18.61 6.09 0.80
C LEU A 400 17.36 5.80 1.65
N TRP A 401 17.10 4.53 1.96
CA TRP A 401 15.97 4.12 2.81
C TRP A 401 16.26 4.12 4.33
N ASN A 402 17.46 3.71 4.75
CA ASN A 402 17.86 3.50 6.15
C ASN A 402 18.67 4.65 6.76
N ASN A 403 18.86 5.77 6.05
CA ASN A 403 19.61 6.91 6.58
C ASN A 403 19.07 7.35 7.95
N GLU A 404 19.95 7.52 8.94
CA GLU A 404 19.59 7.79 10.35
C GLU A 404 18.83 9.12 10.56
N ALA A 405 18.94 10.05 9.60
CA ALA A 405 18.09 11.24 9.51
C ALA A 405 16.59 10.89 9.42
N PHE A 406 16.25 9.67 9.02
CA PHE A 406 14.89 9.21 8.75
C PHE A 406 14.31 8.24 9.79
N THR A 407 15.10 7.77 10.75
CA THR A 407 14.67 6.79 11.79
C THR A 407 14.38 7.48 13.12
N SER A 408 15.05 8.60 13.40
CA SER A 408 15.06 9.25 14.72
C SER A 408 13.85 10.17 15.00
N GLN A 409 12.99 10.47 14.01
CA GLN A 409 11.81 11.33 14.19
C GLN A 409 10.46 10.59 14.11
N GLN A 410 10.44 9.28 13.82
CA GLN A 410 9.18 8.55 13.61
C GLN A 410 8.34 8.40 14.88
N ASP A 411 8.99 8.35 16.05
CA ASP A 411 8.34 8.29 17.38
C ASP A 411 7.52 9.54 17.73
N ASN A 412 7.69 10.64 16.97
CA ASN A 412 7.02 11.92 17.22
C ASN A 412 5.91 12.22 16.19
N ARG A 413 5.50 11.24 15.36
CA ARG A 413 4.36 11.39 14.45
C ARG A 413 3.06 11.54 15.25
N MET A 414 2.76 12.80 15.55
CA MET A 414 1.51 13.39 16.03
C MET A 414 0.56 12.47 16.81
N GLN A 415 0.45 12.71 18.12
CA GLN A 415 -0.68 12.22 18.92
C GLN A 415 -2.01 12.65 18.28
N THR A 416 -2.85 11.67 17.97
CA THR A 416 -4.17 11.91 17.38
C THR A 416 -5.03 12.79 18.30
N PHE A 417 -6.03 13.47 17.73
CA PHE A 417 -6.96 14.26 18.56
C PHE A 417 -7.55 13.42 19.71
N ASN A 418 -7.89 12.16 19.42
CA ASN A 418 -8.47 11.25 20.40
C ASN A 418 -7.52 10.96 21.58
N GLU A 419 -6.23 10.71 21.33
CA GLU A 419 -5.24 10.45 22.39
C GLU A 419 -5.09 11.64 23.35
N LYS A 420 -5.04 12.86 22.80
CA LYS A 420 -4.94 14.07 23.63
C LYS A 420 -6.15 14.24 24.53
N VAL A 421 -7.35 14.09 23.97
CA VAL A 421 -8.57 14.30 24.74
C VAL A 421 -8.81 13.18 25.75
N SER A 422 -8.48 11.95 25.38
CA SER A 422 -8.54 10.76 26.25
C SER A 422 -7.81 10.96 27.58
N LYS A 423 -6.63 11.59 27.54
CA LYS A 423 -5.83 11.89 28.75
C LYS A 423 -6.55 12.85 29.69
N TYR A 424 -7.04 13.98 29.19
CA TYR A 424 -7.72 14.98 30.01
C TYR A 424 -9.07 14.48 30.51
N PHE A 425 -9.84 13.81 29.64
CA PHE A 425 -11.13 13.22 30.00
C PHE A 425 -11.00 12.21 31.14
N THR A 426 -9.98 11.34 31.07
CA THR A 426 -9.69 10.35 32.12
C THR A 426 -9.45 11.00 33.48
N VAL A 427 -8.64 12.07 33.53
CA VAL A 427 -8.35 12.78 34.79
C VAL A 427 -9.60 13.44 35.34
N VAL A 428 -10.35 14.18 34.52
CA VAL A 428 -11.60 14.84 34.93
C VAL A 428 -12.61 13.82 35.45
N LEU A 429 -12.77 12.69 34.76
CA LEU A 429 -13.66 11.62 35.17
C LEU A 429 -13.31 11.08 36.56
N LEU A 430 -12.04 10.77 36.81
CA LEU A 430 -11.61 10.26 38.13
C LEU A 430 -11.84 11.28 39.23
N VAL A 431 -11.55 12.56 38.98
CA VAL A 431 -11.80 13.64 39.95
C VAL A 431 -13.29 13.72 40.29
N ILE A 432 -14.18 13.63 39.30
CA ILE A 432 -15.63 13.65 39.54
C ILE A 432 -16.08 12.39 40.30
N ALA A 433 -15.59 11.20 39.92
CA ALA A 433 -15.94 9.95 40.58
C ALA A 433 -15.56 9.97 42.06
N PHE A 434 -14.28 10.24 42.36
CA PHE A 434 -13.79 10.32 43.74
C PHE A 434 -14.38 11.50 44.51
N GLY A 435 -14.66 12.62 43.83
CA GLY A 435 -15.36 13.77 44.41
C GLY A 435 -16.78 13.43 44.85
N CYS A 436 -17.54 12.68 44.04
CA CYS A 436 -18.87 12.19 44.41
C CYS A 436 -18.81 11.24 45.61
N LEU A 437 -17.83 10.32 45.61
CA LEU A 437 -17.61 9.42 46.74
C LEU A 437 -17.36 10.23 48.01
N ALA A 438 -16.40 11.16 48.00
CA ALA A 438 -16.04 11.99 49.14
C ALA A 438 -17.18 12.89 49.64
N PHE A 439 -18.02 13.40 48.74
CA PHE A 439 -19.16 14.26 49.08
C PHE A 439 -20.29 13.49 49.80
N TRP A 440 -20.62 12.30 49.32
CA TRP A 440 -21.71 11.50 49.88
C TRP A 440 -21.27 10.59 51.04
N LEU A 441 -19.99 10.23 51.14
CA LEU A 441 -19.48 9.35 52.21
C LEU A 441 -19.89 9.77 53.63
N PRO A 442 -19.90 11.08 54.00
CA PRO A 442 -20.29 11.52 55.34
C PRO A 442 -21.79 11.39 55.63
N THR A 443 -22.64 11.41 54.60
CA THR A 443 -24.10 11.41 54.74
C THR A 443 -24.71 10.04 54.48
N ASP A 444 -24.31 9.38 53.40
CA ASP A 444 -24.77 8.05 53.00
C ASP A 444 -23.70 7.32 52.19
N ALA A 445 -23.03 6.36 52.84
CA ALA A 445 -21.99 5.55 52.22
C ALA A 445 -22.50 4.69 51.05
N ARG A 446 -23.75 4.21 51.09
CA ARG A 446 -24.34 3.42 49.99
C ARG A 446 -24.58 4.32 48.78
N ARG A 447 -25.09 5.53 49.00
CA ARG A 447 -25.29 6.52 47.95
C ARG A 447 -23.97 7.00 47.35
N GLY A 448 -22.93 7.18 48.16
CA GLY A 448 -21.59 7.53 47.68
C GLY A 448 -20.97 6.45 46.80
N LEU A 449 -21.07 5.18 47.20
CA LEU A 449 -20.63 4.05 46.37
C LEU A 449 -21.48 3.92 45.09
N ALA A 450 -22.79 4.14 45.17
CA ALA A 450 -23.67 4.14 44.01
C ALA A 450 -23.31 5.25 43.01
N ALA A 451 -23.07 6.48 43.49
CA ALA A 451 -22.65 7.59 42.64
C ALA A 451 -21.26 7.35 42.03
N PHE A 452 -20.29 6.89 42.81
CA PHE A 452 -18.94 6.54 42.32
C PHE A 452 -18.99 5.50 41.18
N THR A 453 -19.71 4.40 41.41
CA THR A 453 -19.87 3.33 40.41
C THR A 453 -20.62 3.82 39.17
N ALA A 454 -21.72 4.55 39.35
CA ALA A 454 -22.52 5.11 38.25
C ALA A 454 -21.70 6.05 37.35
N VAL A 455 -20.87 6.92 37.96
CA VAL A 455 -20.00 7.85 37.23
C VAL A 455 -18.99 7.10 36.35
N LEU A 456 -18.32 6.07 36.90
CA LEU A 456 -17.34 5.28 36.14
C LEU A 456 -17.96 4.53 34.96
N ILE A 457 -19.22 4.10 35.08
CA ILE A 457 -19.93 3.34 34.05
C ILE A 457 -20.44 4.28 32.95
N VAL A 458 -21.21 5.31 33.32
CA VAL A 458 -21.90 6.18 32.37
C VAL A 458 -20.93 7.03 31.57
N ALA A 459 -19.84 7.44 32.20
CA ALA A 459 -18.84 8.23 31.52
C ALA A 459 -17.92 7.40 30.61
N CYS A 460 -18.19 6.10 30.36
CA CYS A 460 -17.41 5.35 29.38
C CYS A 460 -17.38 6.13 28.06
N PRO A 461 -16.20 6.53 27.57
CA PRO A 461 -16.07 7.20 26.29
C PRO A 461 -16.20 6.21 25.13
N CYS A 462 -17.01 5.16 25.28
CA CYS A 462 -17.16 4.05 24.34
C CYS A 462 -17.55 4.58 22.94
N ALA A 463 -18.53 5.49 22.86
CA ALA A 463 -18.93 6.09 21.59
C ALA A 463 -17.87 7.06 21.02
N LEU A 464 -17.14 7.73 21.91
CA LEU A 464 -16.04 8.62 21.54
C LEU A 464 -14.87 7.86 20.90
N ALA A 465 -14.49 6.73 21.52
CA ALA A 465 -13.42 5.86 21.05
C ALA A 465 -13.74 5.26 19.67
N LEU A 466 -15.02 4.99 19.38
CA LEU A 466 -15.47 4.45 18.09
C LEU A 466 -15.66 5.53 17.02
N SER A 467 -16.04 6.75 17.38
CA SER A 467 -16.34 7.81 16.42
C SER A 467 -15.21 8.09 15.43
N THR A 468 -13.97 8.16 15.90
CA THR A 468 -12.81 8.49 15.06
C THR A 468 -12.49 7.35 14.08
N PRO A 469 -12.32 6.08 14.50
CA PRO A 469 -12.14 4.94 13.60
C PRO A 469 -13.19 4.84 12.49
N PHE A 470 -14.49 5.02 12.81
CA PHE A 470 -15.57 4.93 11.83
C PHE A 470 -15.53 6.08 10.82
N THR A 471 -15.35 7.32 11.30
CA THR A 471 -15.26 8.50 10.43
C THR A 471 -14.06 8.41 9.49
N MET A 472 -12.90 8.02 10.03
CA MET A 472 -11.68 7.88 9.25
C MET A 472 -11.75 6.73 8.25
N SER A 473 -12.35 5.60 8.62
CA SER A 473 -12.59 4.47 7.72
C SER A 473 -13.45 4.86 6.53
N ALA A 474 -14.57 5.56 6.78
CA ALA A 474 -15.42 6.06 5.71
C ALA A 474 -14.67 7.06 4.80
N ALA A 475 -13.88 7.96 5.39
CA ALA A 475 -13.07 8.92 4.63
C ALA A 475 -12.01 8.24 3.76
N LEU A 476 -11.27 7.26 4.30
CA LEU A 476 -10.30 6.45 3.56
C LEU A 476 -10.94 5.75 2.36
N SER A 477 -12.09 5.09 2.57
CA SER A 477 -12.80 4.43 1.48
C SER A 477 -13.21 5.39 0.35
N ILE A 478 -13.58 6.62 0.70
CA ILE A 478 -13.90 7.68 -0.28
C ILE A 478 -12.65 8.14 -1.03
N PHE A 479 -11.52 8.29 -0.35
CA PHE A 479 -10.23 8.63 -0.97
C PHE A 479 -9.80 7.53 -1.95
N ASP A 480 -9.82 6.26 -1.53
CA ASP A 480 -9.41 5.11 -2.34
C ASP A 480 -10.24 4.99 -3.63
N ARG A 481 -11.57 5.15 -3.53
CA ARG A 481 -12.47 5.15 -4.70
C ARG A 481 -12.18 6.27 -5.69
N ASN A 482 -11.60 7.37 -5.20
CA ASN A 482 -11.22 8.51 -5.99
C ASN A 482 -9.73 8.50 -6.37
N LEU A 483 -9.08 7.34 -6.30
CA LEU A 483 -7.68 7.11 -6.69
C LEU A 483 -6.67 7.94 -5.88
N PHE A 484 -6.99 8.20 -4.61
CA PHE A 484 -6.07 8.79 -3.65
C PHE A 484 -5.90 7.83 -2.47
N TYR A 485 -4.76 7.19 -2.37
CA TYR A 485 -4.51 6.09 -1.44
C TYR A 485 -3.69 6.60 -0.26
N LEU A 486 -4.21 6.48 0.96
CA LEU A 486 -3.54 6.96 2.17
C LEU A 486 -2.94 5.78 2.95
N LYS A 487 -1.73 5.94 3.48
CA LYS A 487 -1.01 4.88 4.20
C LYS A 487 -1.70 4.47 5.51
N ASN A 488 -2.30 5.43 6.22
CA ASN A 488 -3.02 5.20 7.47
C ASN A 488 -4.05 6.32 7.75
N THR A 489 -4.84 6.17 8.80
CA THR A 489 -5.89 7.13 9.19
C THR A 489 -5.33 8.46 9.72
N ALA A 490 -4.12 8.49 10.30
CA ALA A 490 -3.51 9.71 10.84
C ALA A 490 -3.16 10.71 9.73
N VAL A 491 -2.89 10.22 8.51
CA VAL A 491 -2.67 11.04 7.31
C VAL A 491 -3.85 11.98 7.03
N VAL A 492 -5.09 11.56 7.31
CA VAL A 492 -6.27 12.41 7.12
C VAL A 492 -6.25 13.64 8.05
N GLU A 493 -5.83 13.48 9.31
CA GLU A 493 -5.68 14.60 10.24
C GLU A 493 -4.52 15.52 9.84
N GLN A 494 -3.42 14.95 9.32
CA GLN A 494 -2.29 15.71 8.82
C GLN A 494 -2.71 16.56 7.61
N LEU A 495 -3.36 15.96 6.61
CA LEU A 495 -3.95 16.63 5.44
C LEU A 495 -4.82 17.84 5.83
N ALA A 496 -5.60 17.71 6.91
CA ALA A 496 -6.49 18.78 7.36
C ALA A 496 -5.75 19.99 7.98
N ARG A 497 -4.53 19.78 8.50
CA ARG A 497 -3.70 20.80 9.17
C ARG A 497 -2.71 21.50 8.26
N ILE A 498 -2.49 20.97 7.05
CA ILE A 498 -1.58 21.57 6.06
C ILE A 498 -1.98 23.01 5.76
N ASP A 499 -0.97 23.88 5.69
CA ASP A 499 -1.09 25.28 5.30
C ASP A 499 -0.14 25.66 4.15
N THR A 500 0.88 24.84 3.89
CA THR A 500 1.92 25.09 2.91
C THR A 500 2.11 23.85 2.05
N ILE A 501 2.09 24.02 0.73
CA ILE A 501 2.17 22.94 -0.24
C ILE A 501 3.36 23.21 -1.15
N VAL A 502 4.26 22.25 -1.25
CA VAL A 502 5.43 22.28 -2.13
C VAL A 502 5.21 21.23 -3.20
N PHE A 503 5.28 21.64 -4.46
CA PHE A 503 5.20 20.76 -5.62
C PHE A 503 6.60 20.57 -6.20
N ASP A 504 6.93 19.33 -6.51
CA ASP A 504 7.94 19.06 -7.52
C ASP A 504 7.40 19.31 -8.93
N LYS A 505 8.30 19.56 -9.88
CA LYS A 505 7.90 19.75 -11.28
C LYS A 505 7.73 18.41 -12.01
N THR A 506 8.79 17.62 -12.04
CA THR A 506 9.00 16.56 -13.03
C THR A 506 8.30 15.28 -12.57
N GLY A 507 7.41 14.73 -13.40
CA GLY A 507 6.58 13.58 -13.02
C GLY A 507 5.45 13.92 -12.04
N THR A 508 5.47 15.12 -11.45
CA THR A 508 4.46 15.57 -10.48
C THR A 508 3.41 16.47 -11.11
N ILE A 509 3.75 17.68 -11.53
CA ILE A 509 2.83 18.55 -12.28
C ILE A 509 2.92 18.30 -13.79
N THR A 510 4.03 17.73 -14.25
CA THR A 510 4.20 17.27 -15.63
C THR A 510 3.89 15.78 -15.77
N THR A 511 3.55 15.37 -16.99
CA THR A 511 3.29 13.96 -17.33
C THR A 511 4.55 13.32 -17.93
N SER A 512 4.89 12.11 -17.47
CA SER A 512 6.14 11.42 -17.85
C SER A 512 6.17 10.91 -19.31
N GLY A 513 5.06 11.03 -20.05
CA GLY A 513 4.94 10.55 -21.43
C GLY A 513 4.14 11.46 -22.37
N GLY A 514 3.73 12.64 -21.88
CA GLY A 514 2.84 13.55 -22.61
C GLY A 514 3.57 14.65 -23.38
N ASN A 515 4.85 14.53 -23.70
CA ASN A 515 5.54 15.61 -24.40
C ASN A 515 4.88 15.84 -25.77
N ASN A 516 4.38 17.04 -25.99
CA ASN A 516 3.85 17.45 -27.28
C ASN A 516 5.03 17.80 -28.19
N ILE A 517 5.00 17.25 -29.40
CA ILE A 517 5.99 17.53 -30.43
C ILE A 517 5.31 18.31 -31.54
N THR A 518 5.90 19.45 -31.88
CA THR A 518 5.46 20.27 -33.00
C THR A 518 6.60 20.38 -34.00
N LEU A 519 6.28 20.23 -35.28
CA LEU A 519 7.25 20.36 -36.36
C LEU A 519 7.20 21.79 -36.89
N ASN A 520 8.30 22.52 -36.71
CA ASN A 520 8.52 23.85 -37.27
C ASN A 520 9.34 23.71 -38.57
N ALA A 521 8.80 22.96 -39.53
CA ALA A 521 9.41 22.71 -40.84
C ALA A 521 8.34 22.28 -41.86
N VAL A 522 8.61 22.48 -43.15
CA VAL A 522 7.80 21.91 -44.23
C VAL A 522 8.57 20.73 -44.84
N LEU A 523 8.21 19.51 -44.42
CA LEU A 523 8.88 18.28 -44.87
C LEU A 523 8.07 17.54 -45.93
N ARG A 524 8.74 17.12 -47.00
CA ARG A 524 8.22 16.23 -48.05
C ARG A 524 8.16 14.78 -47.55
N GLY A 525 7.38 13.93 -48.23
CA GLY A 525 7.22 12.52 -47.86
C GLY A 525 8.53 11.75 -47.76
N HIS A 526 9.47 12.03 -48.68
CA HIS A 526 10.80 11.41 -48.67
C HIS A 526 11.67 11.87 -47.49
N GLU A 527 11.71 13.18 -47.20
CA GLU A 527 12.46 13.75 -46.07
C GLU A 527 11.96 13.19 -44.72
N LYS A 528 10.64 13.04 -44.55
CA LYS A 528 10.05 12.38 -43.38
C LYS A 528 10.55 10.94 -43.23
N GLN A 529 10.67 10.21 -44.33
CA GLN A 529 11.15 8.83 -44.34
C GLN A 529 12.65 8.73 -44.01
N LEU A 530 13.46 9.68 -44.47
CA LEU A 530 14.88 9.80 -44.11
C LEU A 530 15.05 10.07 -42.60
N ILE A 531 14.29 11.02 -42.06
CA ILE A 531 14.31 11.36 -40.63
C ILE A 531 13.84 10.17 -39.78
N TYR A 532 12.73 9.53 -40.15
CA TYR A 532 12.22 8.34 -39.46
C TYR A 532 13.26 7.22 -39.45
N SER A 533 13.86 6.92 -40.60
CA SER A 533 14.85 5.85 -40.73
C SER A 533 16.10 6.12 -39.90
N THR A 534 16.51 7.39 -39.77
CA THR A 534 17.62 7.82 -38.91
C THR A 534 17.27 7.67 -37.43
N CYS A 535 16.15 8.27 -36.98
CA CYS A 535 15.68 8.22 -35.60
C CYS A 535 15.34 6.79 -35.11
N ALA A 536 14.89 5.90 -36.00
CA ALA A 536 14.52 4.54 -35.65
C ALA A 536 15.68 3.69 -35.10
N ASN A 537 16.93 4.08 -35.40
CA ASN A 537 18.14 3.43 -34.87
C ASN A 537 18.56 3.95 -33.49
N SER A 538 18.03 5.09 -33.03
CA SER A 538 18.35 5.68 -31.73
C SER A 538 17.35 5.23 -30.66
N ASN A 539 17.85 4.90 -29.47
CA ASN A 539 17.02 4.66 -28.28
C ASN A 539 16.69 5.95 -27.50
N HIS A 540 17.21 7.10 -27.93
CA HIS A 540 16.98 8.36 -27.24
C HIS A 540 15.48 8.74 -27.22
N PRO A 541 14.93 9.24 -26.10
CA PRO A 541 13.51 9.57 -25.97
C PRO A 541 12.98 10.49 -27.07
N LEU A 542 13.75 11.53 -27.41
CA LEU A 542 13.40 12.49 -28.47
C LEU A 542 13.32 11.82 -29.85
N SER A 543 14.23 10.89 -30.16
CA SER A 543 14.23 10.12 -31.41
C SER A 543 13.00 9.20 -31.49
N ARG A 544 12.68 8.51 -30.40
CA ARG A 544 11.48 7.66 -30.30
C ARG A 544 10.19 8.46 -30.42
N MET A 545 10.16 9.66 -29.86
CA MET A 545 9.05 10.60 -30.01
C MET A 545 8.89 11.09 -31.45
N ILE A 546 9.98 11.45 -32.14
CA ILE A 546 9.95 11.83 -33.56
C ILE A 546 9.39 10.67 -34.40
N CYS A 547 9.85 9.44 -34.16
CA CYS A 547 9.31 8.26 -34.86
C CYS A 547 7.81 8.07 -34.63
N ARG A 548 7.34 8.22 -33.38
CA ARG A 548 5.90 8.13 -33.06
C ARG A 548 5.09 9.24 -33.74
N TYR A 549 5.62 10.47 -33.79
CA TYR A 549 4.96 11.61 -34.42
C TYR A 549 4.85 11.46 -35.94
N LEU A 550 5.91 10.97 -36.58
CA LEU A 550 5.92 10.71 -38.02
C LEU A 550 5.04 9.50 -38.39
N GLY A 551 4.79 8.59 -37.45
CA GLY A 551 4.05 7.34 -37.65
C GLY A 551 4.92 6.22 -38.21
N SER A 552 4.38 5.00 -38.31
CA SER A 552 5.11 3.86 -38.89
C SER A 552 5.37 4.07 -40.38
N MET A 553 6.63 4.29 -40.74
CA MET A 553 7.10 4.37 -42.12
C MET A 553 8.03 3.19 -42.46
N ALA A 554 8.18 2.90 -43.75
CA ALA A 554 9.13 1.88 -44.22
C ALA A 554 10.57 2.36 -43.96
N LYS A 555 11.34 1.54 -43.24
CA LYS A 555 12.73 1.84 -42.88
C LYS A 555 13.64 1.71 -44.10
N LEU A 556 14.42 2.76 -44.39
CA LEU A 556 15.45 2.75 -45.42
C LEU A 556 16.78 2.21 -44.86
N PRO A 557 17.64 1.60 -45.70
CA PRO A 557 18.95 1.13 -45.28
C PRO A 557 19.85 2.31 -44.91
N VAL A 558 20.35 2.31 -43.68
CA VAL A 558 21.20 3.37 -43.13
C VAL A 558 22.66 2.95 -43.17
N LYS A 559 23.54 3.84 -43.64
CA LYS A 559 25.00 3.71 -43.63
C LYS A 559 25.61 4.81 -42.76
N GLU A 560 26.79 4.55 -42.20
CA GLU A 560 27.56 5.54 -41.42
C GLU A 560 26.78 6.22 -40.27
N TYR A 561 25.90 5.46 -39.60
CA TYR A 561 25.15 5.95 -38.44
C TYR A 561 26.10 6.24 -37.28
N THR A 562 25.98 7.44 -36.70
CA THR A 562 26.77 7.91 -35.57
C THR A 562 25.87 8.67 -34.60
N GLU A 563 25.93 8.32 -33.32
CA GLU A 563 25.18 8.97 -32.24
C GLU A 563 26.17 9.60 -31.27
N MET A 564 26.10 10.92 -31.13
CA MET A 564 26.98 11.70 -30.27
C MET A 564 26.21 12.13 -29.02
N PRO A 565 26.53 11.57 -27.82
CA PRO A 565 25.84 11.89 -26.58
C PRO A 565 25.82 13.40 -26.29
N GLY A 566 24.64 13.91 -25.91
CA GLY A 566 24.44 15.33 -25.62
C GLY A 566 24.50 16.26 -26.84
N LYS A 567 24.64 15.72 -28.07
CA LYS A 567 24.71 16.51 -29.31
C LYS A 567 23.62 16.16 -30.31
N GLY A 568 23.58 14.92 -30.80
CA GLY A 568 22.69 14.53 -31.90
C GLY A 568 23.08 13.22 -32.59
N ILE A 569 22.37 12.90 -33.67
CA ILE A 569 22.58 11.75 -34.54
C ILE A 569 22.90 12.20 -35.97
N SER A 570 23.80 11.48 -36.64
CA SER A 570 24.11 11.66 -38.05
C SER A 570 24.11 10.33 -38.79
N ALA A 571 23.67 10.34 -40.04
CA ALA A 571 23.61 9.13 -40.85
C ALA A 571 23.59 9.43 -42.36
N VAL A 572 23.97 8.45 -43.17
CA VAL A 572 23.88 8.49 -44.63
C VAL A 572 22.85 7.47 -45.11
N ILE A 573 21.84 7.92 -45.86
CA ILE A 573 20.81 7.04 -46.43
C ILE A 573 20.78 7.26 -47.94
N GLY A 574 21.16 6.23 -48.71
CA GLY A 574 21.34 6.38 -50.15
C GLY A 574 22.49 7.35 -50.46
N THR A 575 22.15 8.53 -50.99
CA THR A 575 23.08 9.65 -51.26
C THR A 575 22.93 10.80 -50.27
N ASP A 576 21.93 10.75 -49.38
CA ASP A 576 21.58 11.86 -48.50
C ASP A 576 22.31 11.78 -47.16
N ASN A 577 22.93 12.90 -46.76
CA ASN A 577 23.58 13.06 -45.46
C ASN A 577 22.65 13.79 -44.50
N ILE A 578 22.28 13.15 -43.38
CA ILE A 578 21.31 13.65 -42.42
C ILE A 578 22.01 13.95 -41.09
N ARG A 579 21.74 15.13 -40.51
CA ARG A 579 22.10 15.50 -39.14
C ARG A 579 20.86 15.94 -38.37
N LEU A 580 20.64 15.35 -37.21
CA LEU A 580 19.53 15.67 -36.29
C LEU A 580 20.10 15.92 -34.90
N GLY A 581 19.85 17.09 -34.30
CA GLY A 581 20.36 17.32 -32.94
C GLY A 581 20.24 18.75 -32.44
N SER A 582 21.04 19.07 -31.43
CA SER A 582 21.17 20.42 -30.87
C SER A 582 21.68 21.45 -31.89
N GLY A 583 21.35 22.72 -31.69
CA GLY A 583 21.85 23.80 -32.54
C GLY A 583 23.38 23.83 -32.65
N LYS A 584 24.10 23.52 -31.56
CA LYS A 584 25.57 23.43 -31.56
C LYS A 584 26.09 22.30 -32.47
N PHE A 585 25.37 21.20 -32.57
CA PHE A 585 25.74 20.08 -33.43
C PHE A 585 25.44 20.36 -34.91
N VAL A 586 24.31 21.01 -35.19
CA VAL A 586 23.86 21.28 -36.57
C VAL A 586 24.53 22.52 -37.16
N PHE A 587 24.72 23.58 -36.36
CA PHE A 587 25.23 24.88 -36.82
C PHE A 587 26.56 25.31 -36.22
N GLY A 588 27.12 24.56 -35.26
CA GLY A 588 28.39 24.90 -34.60
C GLY A 588 28.31 25.96 -33.49
N HIS A 589 27.14 26.56 -33.24
CA HIS A 589 26.93 27.58 -32.20
C HIS A 589 25.64 27.30 -31.39
N THR A 590 25.59 27.77 -30.15
CA THR A 590 24.46 27.60 -29.24
C THR A 590 23.45 28.74 -29.44
N GLU A 591 22.15 28.41 -29.59
CA GLU A 591 21.08 29.41 -29.49
C GLU A 591 20.96 29.86 -28.03
N GLU A 592 21.05 31.18 -27.77
CA GLU A 592 21.02 31.73 -26.41
C GLU A 592 19.60 31.88 -25.81
N ASP A 593 18.54 31.72 -26.61
CA ASP A 593 17.15 32.10 -26.24
C ASP A 593 16.07 31.02 -26.49
N ALA A 594 16.44 29.75 -26.69
CA ALA A 594 15.44 28.70 -26.93
C ALA A 594 14.70 28.30 -25.64
N LEU A 595 13.46 28.80 -25.48
CA LEU A 595 12.55 28.51 -24.35
C LEU A 595 12.11 27.04 -24.23
N SER A 596 12.44 26.20 -25.22
CA SER A 596 12.01 24.80 -25.29
C SER A 596 13.07 23.92 -25.95
N THR A 597 13.04 22.63 -25.64
CA THR A 597 13.95 21.64 -26.23
C THR A 597 13.69 21.51 -27.73
N ARG A 598 14.71 21.76 -28.56
CA ARG A 598 14.63 21.69 -30.02
C ARG A 598 15.58 20.65 -30.60
N VAL A 599 15.09 19.89 -31.58
CA VAL A 599 15.93 19.02 -32.42
C VAL A 599 15.91 19.56 -33.84
N HIS A 600 17.03 20.12 -34.26
CA HIS A 600 17.24 20.73 -35.56
C HIS A 600 17.48 19.67 -36.64
N ILE A 601 17.01 19.94 -37.86
CA ILE A 601 17.02 19.03 -38.99
C ILE A 601 17.86 19.64 -40.11
N MET A 602 18.89 18.92 -40.53
CA MET A 602 19.71 19.28 -41.68
C MET A 602 19.90 18.05 -42.57
N ILE A 603 19.64 18.23 -43.87
CA ILE A 603 19.82 17.20 -44.91
C ILE A 603 20.67 17.81 -46.02
N ASN A 604 21.77 17.16 -46.40
CA ASN A 604 22.69 17.62 -47.44
C ASN A 604 23.20 19.06 -47.23
N GLU A 605 23.53 19.42 -45.99
CA GLU A 605 23.94 20.78 -45.56
C GLU A 605 22.85 21.86 -45.76
N GLU A 606 21.61 21.48 -46.13
CA GLU A 606 20.44 22.35 -46.16
C GLU A 606 19.66 22.23 -44.85
N TYR A 607 19.40 23.37 -44.21
CA TYR A 607 18.63 23.42 -42.97
C TYR A 607 17.13 23.44 -43.26
N LEU A 608 16.39 22.44 -42.77
CA LEU A 608 14.97 22.26 -43.07
C LEU A 608 14.04 22.78 -41.96
N GLY A 609 14.54 22.91 -40.73
CA GLY A 609 13.76 23.37 -39.58
C GLY A 609 14.03 22.55 -38.32
N TYR A 610 13.07 22.48 -37.40
CA TYR A 610 13.27 21.79 -36.12
C TYR A 610 11.97 21.18 -35.56
N PHE A 611 12.13 20.15 -34.73
CA PHE A 611 11.10 19.66 -33.84
C PHE A 611 11.19 20.39 -32.50
N THR A 612 10.07 20.94 -32.05
CA THR A 612 9.94 21.53 -30.71
C THR A 612 9.28 20.53 -29.79
N PHE A 613 9.90 20.28 -28.64
CA PHE A 613 9.36 19.42 -27.58
C PHE A 613 8.92 20.30 -26.42
N THR A 614 7.63 20.25 -26.13
CA THR A 614 7.02 20.94 -24.98
C THR A 614 6.51 19.92 -23.99
N GLN A 615 6.82 20.12 -22.72
CA GLN A 615 6.37 19.23 -21.66
C GLN A 615 4.90 19.50 -21.36
N SER A 616 4.06 18.46 -21.35
CA SER A 616 2.64 18.64 -21.03
C SER A 616 2.40 18.61 -19.53
N TYR A 617 1.73 19.64 -19.05
CA TYR A 617 1.21 19.71 -17.69
C TYR A 617 0.00 18.78 -17.50
N ARG A 618 -0.13 18.25 -16.28
CA ARG A 618 -1.27 17.41 -15.89
C ARG A 618 -2.58 18.21 -15.95
N GLN A 619 -3.65 17.53 -16.37
CA GLN A 619 -4.98 18.11 -16.34
C GLN A 619 -5.38 18.47 -14.90
N GLY A 620 -5.94 19.67 -14.71
CA GLY A 620 -6.34 20.17 -13.40
C GLY A 620 -5.27 20.99 -12.66
N LEU A 621 -4.12 21.28 -13.27
CA LEU A 621 -3.12 22.20 -12.71
C LEU A 621 -3.69 23.61 -12.47
N ASP A 622 -4.61 24.05 -13.33
CA ASP A 622 -5.40 25.27 -13.16
C ASP A 622 -6.18 25.27 -11.83
N LYS A 623 -6.83 24.15 -11.50
CA LYS A 623 -7.58 23.99 -10.25
C LYS A 623 -6.67 23.98 -9.02
N VAL A 624 -5.41 23.55 -9.17
CA VAL A 624 -4.40 23.61 -8.10
C VAL A 624 -4.03 25.07 -7.81
N GLY A 625 -3.98 25.94 -8.81
CA GLY A 625 -3.78 27.39 -8.60
C GLY A 625 -4.83 28.02 -7.69
N HIS A 626 -6.07 27.51 -7.70
CA HIS A 626 -7.16 27.97 -6.82
C HIS A 626 -6.96 27.59 -5.34
N LEU A 627 -5.90 26.84 -5.00
CA LEU A 627 -5.50 26.62 -3.60
C LEU A 627 -4.89 27.87 -2.96
N SER A 628 -4.42 28.83 -3.74
CA SER A 628 -4.06 30.16 -3.23
C SER A 628 -5.32 31.05 -3.17
N PRO A 629 -5.54 31.86 -2.11
CA PRO A 629 -4.69 32.13 -0.96
C PRO A 629 -4.79 31.22 0.29
N PRO A 630 -5.75 30.27 0.45
CA PRO A 630 -5.84 29.53 1.72
C PRO A 630 -4.64 28.61 2.00
N TYR A 631 -3.79 28.33 1.00
CA TYR A 631 -2.51 27.64 1.13
C TYR A 631 -1.39 28.44 0.47
N ARG A 632 -0.18 28.36 1.05
CA ARG A 632 1.05 28.86 0.42
C ARG A 632 1.60 27.82 -0.54
N LEU A 633 1.72 28.15 -1.82
CA LEU A 633 2.12 27.20 -2.87
C LEU A 633 3.54 27.46 -3.31
N PHE A 634 4.42 26.47 -3.22
CA PHE A 634 5.79 26.55 -3.72
C PHE A 634 6.01 25.53 -4.83
N LEU A 635 6.86 25.89 -5.78
CA LEU A 635 7.38 24.97 -6.78
C LEU A 635 8.88 24.81 -6.56
N VAL A 636 9.36 23.57 -6.50
CA VAL A 636 10.76 23.24 -6.36
C VAL A 636 11.13 22.26 -7.46
N SER A 637 12.12 22.58 -8.29
CA SER A 637 12.52 21.74 -9.42
C SER A 637 14.04 21.67 -9.56
N GLY A 638 14.53 20.53 -10.05
CA GLY A 638 15.90 20.39 -10.52
C GLY A 638 16.11 20.95 -11.93
N ASP A 639 15.04 21.24 -12.66
CA ASP A 639 15.10 21.75 -14.03
C ASP A 639 15.44 23.25 -14.04
N GLN A 640 15.89 23.72 -15.21
CA GLN A 640 16.15 25.14 -15.48
C GLN A 640 14.85 25.96 -15.58
N ASN A 641 14.98 27.29 -15.43
CA ASN A 641 13.86 28.23 -15.29
C ASN A 641 13.10 28.59 -16.60
N HIS A 642 13.30 27.88 -17.70
CA HIS A 642 12.76 28.22 -19.03
C HIS A 642 11.23 28.33 -19.07
N GLU A 643 10.54 27.50 -18.30
CA GLU A 643 9.07 27.44 -18.23
C GLU A 643 8.46 28.36 -17.16
N LYS A 644 9.28 29.19 -16.49
CA LYS A 644 8.83 30.05 -15.38
C LYS A 644 7.64 30.93 -15.75
N LYS A 645 7.61 31.47 -16.98
CA LYS A 645 6.54 32.37 -17.44
C LYS A 645 5.17 31.67 -17.51
N GLU A 646 5.13 30.39 -17.90
CA GLU A 646 3.88 29.64 -18.02
C GLU A 646 3.30 29.26 -16.64
N LEU A 647 4.18 29.04 -15.67
CA LEU A 647 3.83 28.64 -14.30
C LEU A 647 3.42 29.81 -13.39
N LEU A 648 3.63 31.06 -13.82
CA LEU A 648 3.19 32.27 -13.08
C LEU A 648 1.67 32.35 -12.88
N ASN A 649 0.89 31.65 -13.71
CA ASN A 649 -0.56 31.58 -13.55
C ASN A 649 -1.00 30.71 -12.36
N VAL A 650 -0.08 29.91 -11.80
CA VAL A 650 -0.34 28.94 -10.73
C VAL A 650 0.47 29.27 -9.48
N PHE A 651 1.73 29.69 -9.65
CA PHE A 651 2.67 29.99 -8.57
C PHE A 651 3.14 31.43 -8.63
N GLU A 652 3.31 32.06 -7.46
CA GLU A 652 3.87 33.41 -7.39
C GLU A 652 5.36 33.41 -7.77
N ALA A 653 5.83 34.50 -8.39
CA ALA A 653 7.19 34.60 -8.93
C ALA A 653 8.31 34.35 -7.89
N GLY A 654 8.05 34.67 -6.62
CA GLY A 654 8.98 34.48 -5.49
C GLY A 654 8.89 33.12 -4.80
N GLN A 655 7.97 32.24 -5.22
CA GLN A 655 7.72 30.93 -4.61
C GLN A 655 8.18 29.76 -5.50
N MET A 656 8.83 30.07 -6.63
CA MET A 656 9.38 29.08 -7.56
C MET A 656 10.91 29.01 -7.45
N HIS A 657 11.42 27.82 -7.15
CA HIS A 657 12.84 27.52 -6.98
C HIS A 657 13.26 26.47 -8.02
N PHE A 658 14.20 26.85 -8.90
CA PHE A 658 14.74 26.01 -9.98
C PHE A 658 16.18 25.62 -9.67
N ASP A 659 16.75 24.70 -10.46
CA ASP A 659 18.13 24.21 -10.32
C ASP A 659 18.45 23.65 -8.91
N GLN A 660 17.49 22.98 -8.27
CA GLN A 660 17.63 22.42 -6.92
C GLN A 660 18.02 20.94 -6.93
N SER A 661 19.08 20.60 -6.19
CA SER A 661 19.46 19.20 -5.92
C SER A 661 18.53 18.53 -4.90
N PRO A 662 18.46 17.18 -4.84
CA PRO A 662 17.61 16.48 -3.87
C PRO A 662 17.85 16.91 -2.41
N GLN A 663 19.11 17.16 -2.03
CA GLN A 663 19.45 17.64 -0.69
C GLN A 663 18.96 19.07 -0.44
N GLN A 664 19.01 19.93 -1.46
CA GLN A 664 18.48 21.30 -1.38
C GLN A 664 16.95 21.30 -1.27
N LYS A 665 16.26 20.39 -1.98
CA LYS A 665 14.80 20.22 -1.82
C LYS A 665 14.44 19.84 -0.38
N LEU A 666 15.17 18.91 0.22
CA LEU A 666 14.99 18.53 1.62
C LEU A 666 15.24 19.71 2.57
N GLY A 667 16.35 20.44 2.38
CA GLY A 667 16.68 21.62 3.18
C GLY A 667 15.62 22.72 3.08
N PHE A 668 14.99 22.88 1.91
CA PHE A 668 13.90 23.82 1.71
C PHE A 668 12.65 23.44 2.52
N ILE A 669 12.28 22.15 2.56
CA ILE A 669 11.19 21.67 3.43
C ILE A 669 11.49 21.98 4.90
N GLN A 670 12.72 21.73 5.36
CA GLN A 670 13.12 22.02 6.74
C GLN A 670 13.01 23.51 7.07
N LEU A 671 13.42 24.39 6.14
CA LEU A 671 13.31 25.83 6.30
C LEU A 671 11.83 26.26 6.47
N LEU A 672 10.93 25.74 5.64
CA LEU A 672 9.50 26.03 5.76
C LEU A 672 8.90 25.54 7.09
N GLN A 673 9.34 24.37 7.57
CA GLN A 673 8.94 23.82 8.87
C GLN A 673 9.46 24.64 10.04
N GLN A 674 10.68 25.17 9.97
CA GLN A 674 11.25 26.08 10.98
C GLN A 674 10.44 27.38 11.12
N HIS A 675 9.85 27.86 10.01
CA HIS A 675 8.90 28.97 10.02
C HIS A 675 7.49 28.59 10.50
N ARG A 676 7.35 27.44 11.19
CA ARG A 676 6.10 26.87 11.72
C ARG A 676 5.04 26.52 10.67
N GLY A 677 5.40 26.45 9.38
CA GLY A 677 4.50 25.94 8.35
C GLY A 677 4.23 24.46 8.56
N LYS A 678 3.00 24.02 8.28
CA LYS A 678 2.65 22.60 8.14
C LYS A 678 2.75 22.22 6.68
N VAL A 679 3.86 21.58 6.34
CA VAL A 679 4.34 21.46 4.97
C VAL A 679 3.93 20.12 4.37
N MET A 680 3.23 20.18 3.25
CA MET A 680 2.94 19.04 2.39
C MET A 680 3.87 19.08 1.18
N MET A 681 4.61 18.00 0.92
CA MET A 681 5.37 17.82 -0.31
C MET A 681 4.56 16.94 -1.27
N VAL A 682 4.44 17.36 -2.52
CA VAL A 682 3.82 16.59 -3.61
C VAL A 682 4.93 16.34 -4.64
N GLY A 683 5.29 15.08 -4.85
CA GLY A 683 6.43 14.68 -5.69
C GLY A 683 6.15 13.40 -6.46
N ASP A 684 7.08 12.95 -7.31
CA ASP A 684 6.97 11.67 -8.04
C ASP A 684 7.30 10.47 -7.14
N GLY A 685 7.98 10.73 -6.02
CA GLY A 685 8.36 9.72 -5.05
C GLY A 685 9.74 9.09 -5.25
N LEU A 686 10.43 9.35 -6.35
CA LEU A 686 11.73 8.74 -6.63
C LEU A 686 12.85 9.72 -6.35
N ASN A 687 12.85 10.86 -7.04
CA ASN A 687 13.87 11.89 -6.88
C ASN A 687 13.65 12.73 -5.61
N ASP A 688 12.42 12.73 -5.09
CA ASP A 688 12.02 13.54 -3.94
C ASP A 688 11.78 12.73 -2.67
N ALA A 689 12.17 11.46 -2.62
CA ALA A 689 11.91 10.58 -1.50
C ALA A 689 12.35 11.17 -0.14
N GLY A 690 13.50 11.85 -0.11
CA GLY A 690 14.00 12.54 1.08
C GLY A 690 13.14 13.74 1.48
N ALA A 691 12.71 14.57 0.52
CA ALA A 691 11.86 15.73 0.77
C ALA A 691 10.44 15.32 1.19
N LEU A 692 9.87 14.27 0.57
CA LEU A 692 8.58 13.67 0.91
C LEU A 692 8.56 13.08 2.33
N LYS A 693 9.66 12.47 2.77
CA LYS A 693 9.75 11.90 4.12
C LYS A 693 10.00 12.96 5.19
N GLN A 694 10.67 14.07 4.82
CA GLN A 694 10.95 15.20 5.71
C GLN A 694 9.71 16.09 5.94
N SER A 695 8.80 16.19 4.98
CA SER A 695 7.59 17.01 5.11
C SER A 695 6.67 16.49 6.22
N ASP A 696 5.75 17.34 6.71
CA ASP A 696 4.73 16.88 7.67
C ASP A 696 3.78 15.86 7.01
N LEU A 697 3.66 15.93 5.68
CA LEU A 697 2.95 14.98 4.85
C LEU A 697 3.60 14.86 3.45
N GLY A 698 3.93 13.65 3.01
CA GLY A 698 4.43 13.40 1.65
C GLY A 698 3.39 12.72 0.75
N ILE A 699 3.08 13.31 -0.42
CA ILE A 699 2.22 12.72 -1.46
C ILE A 699 3.05 12.36 -2.68
N ALA A 700 3.08 11.09 -3.07
CA ALA A 700 3.64 10.65 -4.34
C ALA A 700 2.55 10.65 -5.44
N VAL A 701 2.79 11.34 -6.55
CA VAL A 701 1.92 11.34 -7.74
C VAL A 701 2.47 10.34 -8.75
N THR A 702 1.66 9.39 -9.19
CA THR A 702 2.10 8.36 -10.15
C THR A 702 1.06 8.08 -11.23
N ASP A 703 1.53 7.87 -12.45
CA ASP A 703 0.72 7.36 -13.58
C ASP A 703 0.65 5.83 -13.62
N ASN A 704 1.52 5.16 -12.86
CA ASN A 704 1.57 3.71 -12.77
C ASN A 704 1.58 3.29 -11.30
N VAL A 705 0.46 2.76 -10.83
CA VAL A 705 0.24 2.35 -9.42
C VAL A 705 1.28 1.32 -8.94
N ASN A 706 1.98 0.64 -9.86
CA ASN A 706 3.06 -0.29 -9.54
C ASN A 706 4.41 0.38 -9.22
N ASN A 707 4.61 1.65 -9.60
CA ASN A 707 5.77 2.44 -9.22
C ASN A 707 5.48 3.13 -7.89
N PHE A 708 5.74 2.42 -6.80
CA PHE A 708 5.45 2.86 -5.44
C PHE A 708 6.68 3.52 -4.78
N SER A 709 6.51 4.70 -4.19
CA SER A 709 7.56 5.35 -3.40
C SER A 709 7.42 5.07 -1.90
N PRO A 710 8.41 4.45 -1.25
CA PRO A 710 8.34 4.14 0.19
C PRO A 710 8.39 5.37 1.12
N GLY A 711 8.79 6.53 0.59
CA GLY A 711 8.96 7.78 1.35
C GLY A 711 7.69 8.60 1.53
N CYS A 712 6.58 8.21 0.90
CA CYS A 712 5.31 8.95 0.96
C CYS A 712 4.36 8.42 2.04
N ASP A 713 3.50 9.32 2.53
CA ASP A 713 2.38 9.00 3.42
C ASP A 713 1.08 8.76 2.62
N ALA A 714 1.05 9.19 1.36
CA ALA A 714 -0.08 8.99 0.46
C ALA A 714 0.35 8.91 -1.01
N ILE A 715 -0.45 8.23 -1.83
CA ILE A 715 -0.27 8.10 -3.28
C ILE A 715 -1.47 8.64 -4.00
N LEU A 716 -1.24 9.54 -4.95
CA LEU A 716 -2.27 10.11 -5.80
C LEU A 716 -2.06 9.62 -7.23
N ASP A 717 -3.08 8.98 -7.80
CA ASP A 717 -3.07 8.66 -9.23
C ASP A 717 -3.06 9.97 -10.04
N GLY A 718 -2.22 10.04 -11.07
CA GLY A 718 -2.09 11.20 -11.95
C GLY A 718 -3.41 11.68 -12.54
N LYS A 719 -4.38 10.79 -12.78
CA LYS A 719 -5.72 11.12 -13.27
C LYS A 719 -6.57 11.91 -12.26
N SER A 720 -6.30 11.73 -10.96
CA SER A 720 -6.98 12.42 -9.87
C SER A 720 -6.25 13.66 -9.38
N PHE A 721 -5.15 14.08 -10.03
CA PHE A 721 -4.38 15.27 -9.65
C PHE A 721 -5.26 16.53 -9.50
N GLY A 722 -6.15 16.79 -10.46
CA GLY A 722 -7.08 17.93 -10.41
C GLY A 722 -8.12 17.89 -9.28
N LYS A 723 -8.26 16.77 -8.54
CA LYS A 723 -9.13 16.65 -7.37
C LYS A 723 -8.42 17.02 -6.06
N LEU A 724 -7.13 17.33 -6.08
CA LEU A 724 -6.35 17.70 -4.89
C LEU A 724 -7.03 18.77 -4.01
N PRO A 725 -7.63 19.85 -4.57
CA PRO A 725 -8.36 20.82 -3.74
C PRO A 725 -9.57 20.23 -3.02
N ALA A 726 -10.32 19.34 -3.69
CA ALA A 726 -11.46 18.66 -3.08
C ALA A 726 -11.00 17.73 -1.94
N PHE A 727 -9.89 17.03 -2.10
CA PHE A 727 -9.31 16.17 -1.07
C PHE A 727 -8.89 16.94 0.18
N LEU A 728 -8.21 18.09 0.02
CA LEU A 728 -7.80 18.94 1.13
C LEU A 728 -8.99 19.57 1.88
N GLN A 729 -10.06 19.93 1.16
CA GLN A 729 -11.27 20.42 1.82
C GLN A 729 -12.05 19.29 2.49
N PHE A 730 -12.06 18.10 1.90
CA PHE A 730 -12.72 16.93 2.47
C PHE A 730 -12.04 16.51 3.77
N SER A 731 -10.71 16.45 3.83
CA SER A 731 -9.97 16.16 5.08
C SER A 731 -10.32 17.15 6.21
N LYS A 732 -10.38 18.45 5.91
CA LYS A 732 -10.84 19.48 6.86
C LYS A 732 -12.26 19.24 7.34
N SER A 733 -13.17 18.83 6.45
CA SER A 733 -14.53 18.45 6.82
C SER A 733 -14.58 17.20 7.68
N THR A 734 -13.78 16.18 7.38
CA THR A 734 -13.70 14.94 8.15
C THR A 734 -13.26 15.23 9.59
N VAL A 735 -12.23 16.07 9.79
CA VAL A 735 -11.81 16.49 11.14
C VAL A 735 -12.90 17.30 11.85
N ARG A 736 -13.62 18.19 11.14
CA ARG A 736 -14.78 18.89 11.75
C ARG A 736 -15.88 17.93 12.17
N ILE A 737 -16.17 16.88 11.39
CA ILE A 737 -17.17 15.86 11.73
C ILE A 737 -16.76 15.14 13.02
N ILE A 738 -15.46 14.81 13.18
CA ILE A 738 -14.91 14.22 14.41
C ILE A 738 -15.09 15.18 15.60
N HIS A 739 -14.86 16.48 15.42
CA HIS A 739 -15.10 17.44 16.50
C HIS A 739 -16.59 17.56 16.85
N CYS A 740 -17.48 17.54 15.85
CA CYS A 740 -18.93 17.58 16.07
C CYS A 740 -19.42 16.31 16.78
N SER A 741 -18.93 15.13 16.39
CA SER A 741 -19.30 13.87 17.05
C SER A 741 -18.77 13.81 18.48
N PHE A 742 -17.58 14.37 18.73
CA PHE A 742 -17.06 14.57 20.07
C PHE A 742 -18.01 15.44 20.91
N PHE A 743 -18.45 16.58 20.36
CA PHE A 743 -19.38 17.48 21.05
C PHE A 743 -20.73 16.81 21.35
N ILE A 744 -21.28 16.04 20.41
CA ILE A 744 -22.49 15.24 20.61
C ILE A 744 -22.27 14.22 21.74
N SER A 745 -21.17 13.46 21.69
CA SER A 745 -20.82 12.46 22.71
C SER A 745 -20.67 13.07 24.09
N LEU A 746 -20.01 14.23 24.18
CA LEU A 746 -19.84 14.95 25.44
C LEU A 746 -21.18 15.38 26.01
N THR A 747 -22.11 15.83 25.17
CA THR A 747 -23.47 16.22 25.60
C THR A 747 -24.23 15.05 26.22
N TYR A 748 -24.21 13.87 25.58
CA TYR A 748 -24.80 12.65 26.16
C TYR A 748 -24.16 12.29 27.50
N ASN A 749 -22.82 12.34 27.58
CA ASN A 749 -22.09 12.03 28.80
C ASN A 749 -22.38 13.04 29.91
N LEU A 750 -22.51 14.33 29.61
CA LEU A 750 -22.86 15.36 30.60
C LEU A 750 -24.26 15.13 31.19
N ILE A 751 -25.24 14.82 30.34
CA ILE A 751 -26.59 14.48 30.80
C ILE A 751 -26.56 13.23 31.69
N GLY A 752 -25.91 12.17 31.22
CA GLY A 752 -25.78 10.93 31.99
C GLY A 752 -25.04 11.14 33.32
N LEU A 753 -23.96 11.94 33.31
CA LEU A 753 -23.16 12.25 34.49
C LEU A 753 -23.95 13.07 35.51
N SER A 754 -24.74 14.06 35.05
CA SER A 754 -25.60 14.86 35.94
C SER A 754 -26.53 13.98 36.77
N TYR A 755 -27.05 12.89 36.18
CA TYR A 755 -27.91 11.93 36.86
C TYR A 755 -27.12 10.87 37.65
N ALA A 756 -25.91 10.52 37.22
CA ALA A 756 -25.02 9.61 37.95
C ALA A 756 -24.54 10.22 39.29
N VAL A 757 -24.21 11.52 39.30
CA VAL A 757 -23.72 12.26 40.48
C VAL A 757 -24.76 12.29 41.63
N THR A 758 -26.06 12.22 41.31
CA THR A 758 -27.11 12.17 42.33
C THR A 758 -27.20 10.80 43.04
N GLY A 759 -26.52 9.78 42.53
CA GLY A 759 -26.60 8.40 43.01
C GLY A 759 -27.93 7.71 42.73
N SER A 760 -28.79 8.29 41.88
CA SER A 760 -30.16 7.81 41.58
C SER A 760 -30.27 7.07 40.25
N LEU A 761 -29.15 6.93 39.53
CA LEU A 761 -29.12 6.27 38.23
C LEU A 761 -29.46 4.79 38.36
N SER A 762 -30.59 4.39 37.77
CA SER A 762 -30.96 2.98 37.67
C SER A 762 -30.14 2.29 36.56
N PRO A 763 -29.77 1.01 36.73
CA PRO A 763 -29.07 0.23 35.71
C PRO A 763 -29.80 0.20 34.36
N LEU A 764 -31.13 0.18 34.39
CA LEU A 764 -31.97 0.17 33.19
C LEU A 764 -31.81 1.44 32.35
N ILE A 765 -31.76 2.62 32.99
CA ILE A 765 -31.56 3.90 32.29
C ILE A 765 -30.17 3.93 31.65
N ALA A 766 -29.14 3.47 32.38
CA ALA A 766 -27.78 3.36 31.85
C ALA A 766 -27.69 2.41 30.64
N ALA A 767 -28.36 1.25 30.73
CA ALA A 767 -28.39 0.23 29.68
C ALA A 767 -29.06 0.70 28.38
N ILE A 768 -30.00 1.65 28.44
CA ILE A 768 -30.63 2.25 27.26
C ILE A 768 -29.81 3.43 26.71
N LEU A 769 -29.29 4.28 27.60
CA LEU A 769 -28.61 5.52 27.21
C LEU A 769 -27.29 5.25 26.47
N MET A 770 -26.54 4.21 26.87
CA MET A 770 -25.25 3.86 26.24
C MET A 770 -25.37 3.38 24.78
N PRO A 771 -26.25 2.42 24.42
CA PRO A 771 -26.47 2.03 23.03
C PRO A 771 -27.02 3.16 22.17
N VAL A 772 -27.98 3.96 22.68
CA VAL A 772 -28.57 5.08 21.93
C VAL A 772 -27.50 6.11 21.57
N SER A 773 -26.63 6.47 22.52
CA SER A 773 -25.50 7.38 22.25
C SER A 773 -24.58 6.81 21.16
N THR A 774 -24.21 5.53 21.27
CA THR A 774 -23.32 4.86 20.31
C THR A 774 -23.92 4.81 18.90
N VAL A 775 -25.19 4.39 18.76
CA VAL A 775 -25.90 4.34 17.48
C VAL A 775 -26.01 5.74 16.87
N THR A 776 -26.38 6.74 17.67
CA THR A 776 -26.52 8.12 17.20
C THR A 776 -25.20 8.65 16.62
N ILE A 777 -24.08 8.42 17.31
CA ILE A 777 -22.75 8.87 16.88
C ILE A 777 -22.29 8.13 15.63
N ILE A 778 -22.48 6.82 15.55
CA ILE A 778 -22.11 6.02 14.36
C ILE A 778 -22.94 6.44 13.15
N SER A 779 -24.26 6.62 13.31
CA SER A 779 -25.14 7.09 12.24
C SER A 779 -24.77 8.50 11.79
N PHE A 780 -24.56 9.43 12.72
CA PHE A 780 -24.15 10.80 12.42
C PHE A 780 -22.83 10.83 11.64
N THR A 781 -21.79 10.18 12.15
CA THR A 781 -20.46 10.18 11.52
C THR A 781 -20.50 9.59 10.11
N THR A 782 -21.21 8.48 9.93
CA THR A 782 -21.35 7.83 8.62
C THR A 782 -22.08 8.73 7.61
N ILE A 783 -23.26 9.24 7.98
CA ILE A 783 -24.08 10.09 7.10
C ILE A 783 -23.36 11.40 6.78
N ALA A 784 -22.81 12.07 7.78
CA ALA A 784 -22.12 13.35 7.62
C ALA A 784 -20.89 13.22 6.71
N THR A 785 -20.13 12.13 6.85
CA THR A 785 -18.93 11.89 6.02
C THR A 785 -19.31 11.68 4.55
N HIS A 786 -20.31 10.84 4.26
CA HIS A 786 -20.78 10.65 2.88
C HIS A 786 -21.43 11.91 2.28
N MET A 787 -22.17 12.69 3.08
CA MET A 787 -22.71 13.98 2.62
C MET A 787 -21.60 14.99 2.31
N ALA A 788 -20.56 15.06 3.16
CA ALA A 788 -19.41 15.93 2.95
C ALA A 788 -18.61 15.57 1.70
N ALA A 789 -18.55 14.27 1.35
CA ALA A 789 -17.93 13.77 0.13
C ALA A 789 -18.76 14.14 -1.11
N ARG A 790 -20.07 13.87 -1.10
CA ARG A 790 -20.99 14.20 -2.20
C ARG A 790 -20.99 15.69 -2.56
N ARG A 791 -20.98 16.58 -1.56
CA ARG A 791 -20.91 18.04 -1.77
C ARG A 791 -19.64 18.50 -2.51
N ARG A 792 -18.61 17.66 -2.55
CA ARG A 792 -17.30 17.95 -3.16
C ARG A 792 -17.02 17.16 -4.43
N GLY A 793 -18.02 16.43 -4.95
CA GLY A 793 -17.85 15.59 -6.14
C GLY A 793 -16.96 14.36 -5.90
N LEU A 794 -16.80 13.93 -4.65
CA LEU A 794 -16.11 12.70 -4.27
C LEU A 794 -17.19 11.66 -3.94
N GLN A 795 -17.47 10.75 -4.88
CA GLN A 795 -18.43 9.64 -4.68
C GLN A 795 -17.73 8.29 -4.73
#